data_AF-A0A1G4JA43-F1
#
_entry.id   AF-A0A1G4JA43-F1
#
_cell.length_a   1.000
_cell.length_b   1.000
_cell.length_c   1.000
_cell.angle_alpha   90.00
_cell.angle_beta   90.00
_cell.angle_gamma   90.00
#
_symmetry.space_group_name_H-M   'P 1'
#
loop_
_entity.id
_entity.type
_entity.pdbx_description
1 polymer ?
#
loop_
_entity_poly.entity_id
_entity_poly.type
_entity_poly.pdbx_seq_one_letter_code
_entity_poly.pdbx_strand_id
1 'polypeptide(L)'
;MSDSVAPSGKGDSIAVESGSHDDSSSPIQNGTLKSKANQIQLTFGDFNNIKSTSKSPEGLLKHAGEVLEFNRRRSTRVVPKRPVEIDEDDIPRSTPRKKKKPASKSKEQNINREAVRDRIKKKQSSVGNPDPLLAEENWCPNVPLASADFKNHHSIVSRFRSPNLKSVPYAKEILPIMTFVNKFSSFLPEELWSLSFQDFELGLDLYPEADKELTRKLYQDYMPIKVVIESQDKMNLLFLVLLKLALNNNSVTTIESIREPKAYSKFLSQLRTNAWTWGYPKQWKVLVGESPSKVFIDDETEPVDPNQQEILTPNIVTWPRHYALDADPLLNPDLEKRGILALEPKDRIILLKSLVQWVLAQSDKIHQEIYRLTHLRRDEPYGVPTYHVSRLFADGEVATKARFKRLCDLIESRLEIKSGKKHIKKELENGKRNELSQKLKIISNIYHERDTVKITEDANPEVPIDEFDREYEDWCDVLEGELPDHPMSSPFGDEIFKLRSLEFFIGRVPHVGDFYLPRLHTYQKGKRSLIPTTYTDPKAMNKTLEVFAKKEVDAFKLFTDNGKNMSNRFKVFYHDSPSMIRDVANQVDTTNKTYWYEVCNNCATLRDFITLLDYKLSILETPGNEPANKGTMNKNPLPKESKFNASREKLSAIKDYLCKLLPFLETFEELYEKYDDMVASVRTLRRSHRTRAHSKEEAVSDDELSEGAAPVDDSQEDKDAEDSGLDYDEDSQDEIVNEEYDNESADGDETYTQSGYRASPNTRRTRAKPEDNSDIPKTSRGVTRGRGRGRGRGRGRGRGRGRGRGRGRGRGRGRARGKF
;
A
#
# COMPACT_ATOMS: atom_id res chain seq x y z
N MET A 1 -57.55 17.30 49.88
CA MET A 1 -58.30 17.31 48.60
C MET A 1 -57.65 16.25 47.73
N SER A 2 -58.22 15.06 47.51
CA SER A 2 -59.54 14.72 46.94
C SER A 2 -59.57 15.00 45.42
N ASP A 3 -59.84 14.03 44.53
CA ASP A 3 -60.16 12.60 44.67
C ASP A 3 -59.56 11.76 43.50
N SER A 4 -59.22 10.48 43.69
CA SER A 4 -59.94 9.25 43.23
C SER A 4 -60.23 9.18 41.71
N VAL A 5 -60.10 8.05 40.99
CA VAL A 5 -60.66 6.70 41.22
C VAL A 5 -59.65 5.59 40.78
N ALA A 6 -59.83 4.34 41.25
CA ALA A 6 -59.02 3.15 40.92
C ALA A 6 -59.74 2.21 39.89
N PRO A 7 -59.82 0.84 39.91
CA PRO A 7 -59.34 -0.18 40.87
C PRO A 7 -58.67 -1.48 40.30
N SER A 8 -58.03 -2.24 41.21
CA SER A 8 -57.92 -3.73 41.28
C SER A 8 -57.29 -4.57 40.12
N GLY A 9 -56.68 -5.74 40.36
CA GLY A 9 -56.36 -6.43 41.63
C GLY A 9 -56.39 -7.98 41.54
N LYS A 10 -55.76 -8.68 42.51
CA LYS A 10 -55.57 -10.17 42.63
C LYS A 10 -54.60 -10.78 41.58
N GLY A 11 -53.88 -11.88 41.81
CA GLY A 11 -53.69 -12.79 42.98
C GLY A 11 -52.45 -13.68 42.69
N ASP A 12 -51.93 -14.57 43.55
CA ASP A 12 -52.31 -15.02 44.91
C ASP A 12 -51.05 -15.53 45.69
N SER A 13 -51.24 -16.02 46.93
CA SER A 13 -50.22 -16.55 47.87
C SER A 13 -49.60 -17.91 47.47
N ILE A 14 -48.51 -18.38 48.09
CA ILE A 14 -48.42 -19.23 49.32
C ILE A 14 -46.92 -19.22 49.75
N ALA A 15 -46.51 -18.72 50.93
CA ALA A 15 -46.50 -19.33 52.30
C ALA A 15 -45.34 -20.35 52.54
N VAL A 16 -44.48 -20.13 53.56
CA VAL A 16 -44.39 -20.90 54.86
C VAL A 16 -43.29 -22.01 54.83
N GLU A 17 -42.41 -22.26 55.81
CA GLU A 17 -42.19 -21.75 57.20
C GLU A 17 -40.77 -22.05 57.77
N SER A 18 -40.34 -21.34 58.84
CA SER A 18 -39.33 -21.73 59.88
C SER A 18 -37.89 -22.12 59.44
N GLY A 19 -36.83 -22.19 60.27
CA GLY A 19 -36.50 -21.92 61.69
C GLY A 19 -35.04 -22.41 61.95
N SER A 20 -34.28 -22.11 63.02
CA SER A 20 -34.42 -21.30 64.24
C SER A 20 -33.04 -21.08 64.93
N HIS A 21 -33.01 -20.22 65.96
CA HIS A 21 -32.02 -19.95 67.04
C HIS A 21 -31.01 -21.06 67.48
N ASP A 22 -29.94 -20.84 68.28
CA ASP A 22 -28.96 -19.76 68.63
C ASP A 22 -27.89 -20.46 69.57
N ASP A 23 -27.07 -19.94 70.51
CA ASP A 23 -26.79 -18.62 71.15
C ASP A 23 -25.38 -18.61 71.83
N SER A 24 -24.86 -17.43 72.18
CA SER A 24 -23.79 -17.16 73.18
C SER A 24 -22.33 -17.59 72.82
N SER A 25 -21.24 -17.16 73.48
CA SER A 25 -21.01 -16.23 74.61
C SER A 25 -19.62 -15.55 74.50
N SER A 26 -19.34 -14.54 75.34
CA SER A 26 -18.02 -13.87 75.53
C SER A 26 -17.49 -14.17 76.97
N PRO A 27 -16.28 -13.78 77.49
CA PRO A 27 -15.51 -12.54 77.23
C PRO A 27 -13.95 -12.54 77.49
N ILE A 28 -13.38 -11.33 77.65
CA ILE A 28 -12.18 -10.93 78.47
C ILE A 28 -10.72 -10.93 77.88
N GLN A 29 -10.23 -9.70 77.66
CA GLN A 29 -8.91 -9.07 77.95
C GLN A 29 -7.55 -9.44 77.28
N ASN A 30 -7.01 -8.41 76.60
CA ASN A 30 -5.67 -7.80 76.72
C ASN A 30 -4.37 -8.56 76.36
N GLY A 31 -3.69 -8.07 75.32
CA GLY A 31 -2.25 -8.27 75.07
C GLY A 31 -1.73 -7.39 73.93
N THR A 32 -0.92 -6.36 74.22
CA THR A 32 -0.48 -5.36 73.21
C THR A 32 0.77 -5.80 72.43
N LEU A 33 0.71 -5.84 71.10
CA LEU A 33 1.90 -5.75 70.22
C LEU A 33 1.56 -5.03 68.89
N LYS A 34 2.52 -4.25 68.37
CA LYS A 34 2.37 -3.48 67.13
C LYS A 34 2.70 -4.33 65.90
N SER A 35 1.75 -4.55 65.00
CA SER A 35 1.99 -5.04 63.64
C SER A 35 2.23 -3.88 62.65
N LYS A 36 2.92 -4.14 61.55
CA LYS A 36 3.20 -3.15 60.51
C LYS A 36 2.05 -3.08 59.50
N ALA A 37 1.75 -1.89 58.97
CA ALA A 37 0.72 -1.70 57.96
C ALA A 37 1.11 -2.41 56.65
N ASN A 38 0.22 -3.29 56.15
CA ASN A 38 0.34 -3.88 54.82
C ASN A 38 -0.19 -2.89 53.78
N GLN A 39 0.54 -2.73 52.69
CA GLN A 39 0.18 -1.83 51.58
C GLN A 39 -0.85 -2.54 50.67
N ILE A 40 -2.13 -2.36 50.97
CA ILE A 40 -3.23 -2.96 50.20
C ILE A 40 -3.37 -2.24 48.85
N GLN A 41 -3.32 -3.02 47.77
CA GLN A 41 -3.56 -2.54 46.41
C GLN A 41 -5.06 -2.58 46.11
N LEU A 42 -5.70 -1.41 46.07
CA LEU A 42 -7.13 -1.27 45.72
C LEU A 42 -7.39 -1.71 44.27
N THR A 43 -8.62 -2.14 44.00
CA THR A 43 -9.04 -2.68 42.71
C THR A 43 -10.12 -1.83 42.05
N PHE A 44 -10.37 -2.03 40.76
CA PHE A 44 -11.35 -1.23 40.01
C PHE A 44 -12.81 -1.38 40.48
N GLY A 45 -13.13 -2.39 41.32
CA GLY A 45 -14.45 -2.50 41.94
C GLY A 45 -14.74 -1.43 42.98
N ASP A 46 -13.71 -0.94 43.69
CA ASP A 46 -13.83 -0.11 44.89
C ASP A 46 -14.33 1.33 44.60
N PHE A 47 -14.34 1.75 43.33
CA PHE A 47 -14.73 3.10 42.91
C PHE A 47 -16.22 3.27 42.58
N ASN A 48 -17.00 2.18 42.45
CA ASN A 48 -18.36 2.24 41.89
C ASN A 48 -19.44 2.84 42.82
N ASN A 49 -19.11 3.15 44.09
CA ASN A 49 -20.08 3.64 45.08
C ASN A 49 -19.96 5.14 45.45
N ILE A 50 -19.05 5.89 44.82
CA ILE A 50 -18.87 7.34 45.11
C ILE A 50 -19.93 8.17 44.37
N LYS A 51 -21.04 8.48 45.04
CA LYS A 51 -22.07 9.40 44.55
C LYS A 51 -21.56 10.85 44.58
N SER A 52 -21.55 11.53 43.43
CA SER A 52 -21.23 12.95 43.35
C SER A 52 -22.38 13.82 43.90
N THR A 53 -22.07 14.70 44.84
CA THR A 53 -22.99 15.74 45.33
C THR A 53 -22.57 17.10 44.78
N SER A 54 -23.52 17.85 44.23
CA SER A 54 -23.29 19.14 43.59
C SER A 54 -23.81 20.29 44.45
N LYS A 55 -22.93 20.93 45.21
CA LYS A 55 -23.11 22.25 45.86
C LYS A 55 -21.73 22.80 46.27
N SER A 56 -21.41 24.02 45.86
CA SER A 56 -20.32 24.81 46.44
C SER A 56 -20.83 25.65 47.61
N PRO A 57 -19.94 26.02 48.53
CA PRO A 57 -19.83 27.42 48.94
C PRO A 57 -18.46 28.01 48.61
N GLU A 58 -18.39 29.33 48.44
CA GLU A 58 -17.14 30.08 48.31
C GLU A 58 -16.44 30.23 49.68
N GLY A 59 -15.11 30.39 49.71
CA GLY A 59 -14.41 30.76 50.95
C GLY A 59 -12.90 30.49 51.06
N LEU A 60 -12.33 29.59 50.26
CA LEU A 60 -10.98 29.03 50.51
C LEU A 60 -9.92 29.31 49.43
N LEU A 61 -9.97 30.49 48.78
CA LEU A 61 -9.04 30.88 47.70
C LEU A 61 -8.33 32.22 47.96
N LYS A 62 -7.77 32.41 49.16
CA LYS A 62 -6.97 33.61 49.53
C LYS A 62 -5.58 33.37 50.15
N HIS A 63 -5.14 32.12 50.35
CA HIS A 63 -3.81 31.81 50.91
C HIS A 63 -2.94 30.88 50.04
N ALA A 64 -3.21 30.80 48.73
CA ALA A 64 -2.43 30.00 47.78
C ALA A 64 -1.54 30.85 46.83
N GLY A 65 -1.32 32.14 47.14
CA GLY A 65 -0.62 33.08 46.26
C GLY A 65 0.90 33.14 46.42
N GLU A 66 1.43 32.96 47.64
CA GLU A 66 2.81 33.35 47.99
C GLU A 66 3.83 32.20 48.04
N VAL A 67 3.44 30.97 47.70
CA VAL A 67 4.28 29.76 47.88
C VAL A 67 4.62 29.05 46.56
N LEU A 68 4.61 29.77 45.43
CA LEU A 68 4.81 29.19 44.09
C LEU A 68 5.88 29.86 43.21
N GLU A 69 6.61 30.87 43.70
CA GLU A 69 7.66 31.55 42.90
C GLU A 69 9.07 30.93 43.03
N PHE A 70 9.34 30.15 44.08
CA PHE A 70 10.65 29.49 44.25
C PHE A 70 10.62 27.99 43.90
N ASN A 71 11.49 27.59 42.95
CA ASN A 71 11.80 26.24 42.44
C ASN A 71 11.11 25.77 41.14
N ARG A 72 11.35 26.47 40.02
CA ARG A 72 11.31 25.86 38.67
C ARG A 72 12.72 25.50 38.18
N ARG A 73 13.20 24.30 38.50
CA ARG A 73 14.45 23.77 37.92
C ARG A 73 14.20 23.25 36.49
N ARG A 74 15.13 23.54 35.57
CA ARG A 74 15.05 23.19 34.14
C ARG A 74 15.34 21.70 33.93
N SER A 75 14.57 21.02 33.08
CA SER A 75 14.91 19.69 32.57
C SER A 75 15.97 19.81 31.47
N THR A 76 17.05 19.04 31.57
CA THR A 76 18.19 19.09 30.65
C THR A 76 17.95 18.25 29.39
N ARG A 77 18.18 18.85 28.22
CA ARG A 77 18.15 18.17 26.92
C ARG A 77 19.35 17.22 26.81
N VAL A 78 19.11 15.96 26.41
CA VAL A 78 20.19 15.00 26.13
C VAL A 78 20.89 15.38 24.83
N VAL A 79 22.22 15.41 24.84
CA VAL A 79 23.06 15.69 23.65
C VAL A 79 23.88 14.43 23.33
N PRO A 80 23.90 13.96 22.06
CA PRO A 80 24.75 12.83 21.67
C PRO A 80 26.24 13.14 21.83
N LYS A 81 27.03 12.15 22.27
CA LYS A 81 28.49 12.27 22.35
C LYS A 81 29.11 12.28 20.94
N ARG A 82 30.10 13.14 20.71
CA ARG A 82 31.06 13.00 19.61
C ARG A 82 32.11 11.92 19.96
N PRO A 83 32.82 11.35 18.97
CA PRO A 83 33.99 10.51 19.21
C PRO A 83 35.09 11.25 19.97
N VAL A 84 36.00 10.49 20.57
CA VAL A 84 37.26 10.98 21.15
C VAL A 84 38.38 10.49 20.24
N GLU A 85 39.21 11.40 19.77
CA GLU A 85 40.44 11.09 19.03
C GLU A 85 41.52 10.61 20.00
N ILE A 86 42.40 9.72 19.53
CA ILE A 86 43.45 9.09 20.34
C ILE A 86 44.78 9.64 19.82
N ASP A 87 45.41 10.51 20.60
CA ASP A 87 46.83 10.83 20.43
C ASP A 87 47.65 9.82 21.24
N GLU A 88 48.58 9.14 20.57
CA GLU A 88 49.61 8.32 21.19
C GLU A 88 50.86 9.17 21.41
N ASP A 89 51.25 9.41 22.67
CA ASP A 89 52.65 9.48 23.14
C ASP A 89 52.69 9.88 24.63
N ASP A 90 53.17 8.97 25.51
CA ASP A 90 54.35 9.22 26.36
C ASP A 90 54.77 7.97 27.19
N ILE A 91 56.05 7.89 27.57
CA ILE A 91 56.67 6.66 28.14
C ILE A 91 56.88 6.77 29.66
N PRO A 92 56.45 5.78 30.48
CA PRO A 92 56.54 5.86 31.95
C PRO A 92 57.88 5.35 32.50
N ARG A 93 58.42 5.98 33.57
CA ARG A 93 59.46 5.33 34.41
C ARG A 93 59.61 5.82 35.85
N SER A 94 59.98 4.86 36.71
CA SER A 94 60.55 4.96 38.07
C SER A 94 59.61 5.14 39.27
N THR A 95 60.10 4.65 40.42
CA THR A 95 59.45 4.43 41.74
C THR A 95 60.53 4.73 42.83
N PRO A 96 60.44 4.48 44.18
CA PRO A 96 59.41 3.78 44.99
C PRO A 96 59.20 4.27 46.48
N ARG A 97 58.50 3.43 47.28
CA ARG A 97 58.65 3.15 48.75
C ARG A 97 57.85 3.94 49.83
N LYS A 98 56.72 3.30 50.23
CA LYS A 98 56.39 2.78 51.59
C LYS A 98 56.54 3.67 52.85
N LYS A 99 55.44 3.81 53.62
CA LYS A 99 55.23 3.18 54.97
C LYS A 99 53.90 3.59 55.66
N LYS A 100 53.02 2.61 55.99
CA LYS A 100 52.52 2.30 57.36
C LYS A 100 51.46 1.18 57.37
N LYS A 101 51.26 0.60 58.56
CA LYS A 101 50.27 -0.40 59.04
C LYS A 101 50.09 -0.13 60.55
N PRO A 102 49.09 -0.69 61.26
CA PRO A 102 47.83 -1.32 60.83
C PRO A 102 46.59 -0.66 61.51
N ALA A 103 45.40 -1.22 61.29
CA ALA A 103 44.22 -1.04 62.15
C ALA A 103 43.60 -2.42 62.48
N SER A 104 42.80 -2.52 63.55
CA SER A 104 42.40 -3.77 64.21
C SER A 104 41.09 -4.39 63.70
N LYS A 105 40.90 -5.68 64.03
CA LYS A 105 39.74 -6.52 63.61
C LYS A 105 38.43 -6.12 64.30
N SER A 106 37.32 -6.32 63.61
CA SER A 106 36.01 -6.64 64.22
C SER A 106 35.47 -7.96 63.65
N LYS A 107 34.58 -8.63 64.39
CA LYS A 107 34.31 -10.08 64.30
C LYS A 107 33.66 -10.51 62.97
N GLU A 108 34.13 -11.64 62.43
CA GLU A 108 33.44 -12.37 61.36
C GLU A 108 32.15 -13.01 61.88
N GLN A 109 31.06 -12.93 61.12
CA GLN A 109 29.98 -13.92 61.19
C GLN A 109 30.18 -14.95 60.08
N ASN A 110 30.15 -16.22 60.44
CA ASN A 110 30.54 -17.33 59.58
C ASN A 110 29.45 -17.67 58.54
N ILE A 111 29.25 -16.79 57.57
CA ILE A 111 28.42 -17.07 56.38
C ILE A 111 29.20 -18.06 55.52
N ASN A 112 28.85 -19.34 55.60
CA ASN A 112 29.44 -20.39 54.79
C ASN A 112 29.28 -20.05 53.29
N ARG A 113 30.39 -19.61 52.68
CA ARG A 113 30.44 -19.13 51.29
C ARG A 113 30.14 -20.23 50.28
N GLU A 114 30.36 -21.50 50.62
CA GLU A 114 30.00 -22.63 49.77
C GLU A 114 28.48 -22.87 49.82
N ALA A 115 27.85 -22.86 51.00
CA ALA A 115 26.40 -22.94 51.09
C ALA A 115 25.67 -21.77 50.39
N VAL A 116 26.28 -20.59 50.31
CA VAL A 116 25.79 -19.46 49.50
C VAL A 116 26.04 -19.69 48.00
N ARG A 117 27.25 -20.12 47.61
CA ARG A 117 27.57 -20.47 46.21
C ARG A 117 26.70 -21.60 45.69
N ASP A 118 26.36 -22.59 46.51
CA ASP A 118 25.48 -23.71 46.15
C ASP A 118 24.01 -23.32 46.15
N ARG A 119 23.59 -22.34 46.95
CA ARG A 119 22.27 -21.70 46.77
C ARG A 119 22.21 -20.85 45.51
N ILE A 120 23.32 -20.25 45.07
CA ILE A 120 23.40 -19.51 43.80
C ILE A 120 23.44 -20.48 42.61
N LYS A 121 24.28 -21.52 42.65
CA LYS A 121 24.31 -22.61 41.65
C LYS A 121 22.96 -23.32 41.57
N LYS A 122 22.36 -23.74 42.69
CA LYS A 122 21.01 -24.33 42.69
C LYS A 122 19.94 -23.35 42.22
N LYS A 123 20.08 -22.04 42.43
CA LYS A 123 19.20 -21.06 41.77
C LYS A 123 19.41 -21.05 40.26
N GLN A 124 20.64 -20.92 39.78
CA GLN A 124 20.99 -20.93 38.35
C GLN A 124 20.66 -22.27 37.66
N SER A 125 20.63 -23.40 38.36
CA SER A 125 20.18 -24.70 37.86
C SER A 125 18.72 -25.06 38.22
N SER A 126 17.96 -24.13 38.81
CA SER A 126 16.50 -24.26 39.06
C SER A 126 15.68 -23.27 38.23
N VAL A 127 16.33 -22.22 37.71
CA VAL A 127 15.93 -21.62 36.44
C VAL A 127 16.21 -22.69 35.38
N GLY A 128 15.16 -23.42 34.98
CA GLY A 128 15.22 -24.30 33.80
C GLY A 128 15.58 -23.50 32.56
N ASN A 129 16.07 -24.19 31.51
CA ASN A 129 16.65 -23.61 30.28
C ASN A 129 16.07 -22.24 29.93
N PRO A 130 16.90 -21.19 29.79
CA PRO A 130 16.42 -19.84 29.52
C PRO A 130 15.57 -19.83 28.25
N ASP A 131 14.38 -19.22 28.33
CA ASP A 131 13.45 -19.16 27.20
C ASP A 131 14.16 -18.53 25.99
N PRO A 132 14.14 -19.18 24.79
CA PRO A 132 14.90 -18.71 23.64
C PRO A 132 14.51 -17.27 23.25
N LEU A 133 15.53 -16.46 22.96
CA LEU A 133 15.41 -15.01 22.79
C LEU A 133 14.88 -14.63 21.40
N LEU A 134 13.57 -14.85 21.18
CA LEU A 134 12.86 -14.43 19.96
C LEU A 134 13.00 -12.93 19.65
N ALA A 135 13.34 -12.10 20.63
CA ALA A 135 13.39 -10.64 20.51
C ALA A 135 14.67 -10.07 19.85
N GLU A 136 15.68 -10.90 19.57
CA GLU A 136 16.96 -10.43 18.99
C GLU A 136 16.98 -10.43 17.44
N GLU A 137 16.05 -11.13 16.79
CA GLU A 137 15.96 -11.20 15.32
C GLU A 137 14.69 -10.58 14.75
N ASN A 138 14.81 -9.99 13.55
CA ASN A 138 13.67 -9.48 12.79
C ASN A 138 12.91 -10.64 12.13
N TRP A 139 11.77 -11.02 12.71
CA TRP A 139 10.85 -12.02 12.18
C TRP A 139 9.75 -11.47 11.26
N CYS A 140 9.70 -10.15 11.00
CA CYS A 140 8.66 -9.56 10.16
C CYS A 140 8.77 -9.99 8.69
N PRO A 141 7.67 -9.90 7.92
CA PRO A 141 7.66 -10.10 6.47
C PRO A 141 8.34 -8.95 5.70
N ASN A 142 8.78 -7.90 6.38
CA ASN A 142 9.50 -6.75 5.81
C ASN A 142 10.93 -6.64 6.36
N VAL A 143 11.83 -6.09 5.53
CA VAL A 143 13.27 -5.90 5.82
C VAL A 143 13.67 -4.45 5.49
N PRO A 144 14.42 -3.74 6.35
CA PRO A 144 14.90 -2.39 6.05
C PRO A 144 15.87 -2.39 4.86
N LEU A 145 15.64 -1.50 3.90
CA LEU A 145 16.44 -1.39 2.67
C LEU A 145 17.58 -0.38 2.86
N ALA A 146 18.72 -0.82 3.35
CA ALA A 146 19.80 0.08 3.75
C ALA A 146 20.61 0.62 2.56
N SER A 147 21.00 1.90 2.59
CA SER A 147 21.95 2.46 1.62
C SER A 147 23.40 2.01 1.90
N ALA A 148 23.67 1.42 3.07
CA ALA A 148 24.96 0.87 3.45
C ALA A 148 25.40 -0.26 2.51
N ASP A 149 24.46 -1.12 2.12
CA ASP A 149 24.65 -2.28 1.24
C ASP A 149 25.49 -1.93 0.01
N PHE A 150 25.20 -0.80 -0.64
CA PHE A 150 25.83 -0.42 -1.90
C PHE A 150 27.04 0.52 -1.79
N LYS A 151 27.46 0.96 -0.59
CA LYS A 151 28.56 1.95 -0.44
C LYS A 151 29.87 1.56 -1.15
N ASN A 152 30.21 0.27 -1.14
CA ASN A 152 31.44 -0.26 -1.75
C ASN A 152 31.18 -0.87 -3.15
N HIS A 153 29.92 -0.93 -3.59
CA HIS A 153 29.53 -1.63 -4.80
C HIS A 153 29.66 -0.76 -6.05
N HIS A 154 30.13 -1.39 -7.12
CA HIS A 154 30.37 -0.76 -8.42
C HIS A 154 29.51 -1.47 -9.48
N SER A 155 28.48 -0.77 -9.93
CA SER A 155 27.61 -1.13 -11.05
C SER A 155 28.30 -0.87 -12.39
N ILE A 156 27.87 -1.59 -13.43
CA ILE A 156 28.25 -1.33 -14.83
C ILE A 156 27.02 -1.59 -15.71
N VAL A 157 26.31 -0.52 -16.09
CA VAL A 157 25.04 -0.58 -16.84
C VAL A 157 25.19 -1.33 -18.16
N SER A 158 26.32 -1.18 -18.86
CA SER A 158 26.58 -1.84 -20.15
C SER A 158 26.64 -3.38 -20.09
N ARG A 159 26.72 -3.99 -18.89
CA ARG A 159 26.53 -5.46 -18.71
C ARG A 159 25.14 -5.93 -19.15
N PHE A 160 24.12 -5.05 -19.07
CA PHE A 160 22.73 -5.32 -19.43
C PHE A 160 22.33 -4.71 -20.78
N ARG A 161 23.27 -4.21 -21.58
CA ARG A 161 22.99 -3.60 -22.91
C ARG A 161 22.15 -4.55 -23.77
N SER A 162 20.96 -4.09 -24.16
CA SER A 162 20.04 -4.73 -25.09
C SER A 162 19.24 -3.66 -25.83
N PRO A 163 18.52 -3.98 -26.93
CA PRO A 163 17.63 -3.03 -27.62
C PRO A 163 16.49 -2.48 -26.74
N ASN A 164 16.15 -3.20 -25.67
CA ASN A 164 15.07 -2.83 -24.75
C ASN A 164 15.57 -1.98 -23.57
N LEU A 165 16.90 -1.89 -23.35
CA LEU A 165 17.49 -1.10 -22.26
C LEU A 165 17.55 0.40 -22.63
N LYS A 166 16.53 1.16 -22.24
CA LYS A 166 16.39 2.60 -22.60
C LYS A 166 16.52 3.50 -21.38
N SER A 167 17.15 4.66 -21.55
CA SER A 167 17.29 5.65 -20.47
C SER A 167 15.97 6.39 -20.27
N VAL A 168 15.47 6.44 -19.02
CA VAL A 168 14.17 7.05 -18.68
C VAL A 168 14.37 8.09 -17.58
N PRO A 169 14.86 9.31 -17.93
CA PRO A 169 15.23 10.33 -16.96
C PRO A 169 14.09 10.76 -16.03
N TYR A 170 12.83 10.65 -16.50
CA TYR A 170 11.61 11.06 -15.79
C TYR A 170 11.01 9.98 -14.87
N ALA A 171 11.56 8.76 -14.82
CA ALA A 171 11.07 7.74 -13.87
C ALA A 171 11.24 8.19 -12.40
N LYS A 172 12.28 8.98 -12.10
CA LYS A 172 12.50 9.63 -10.78
C LYS A 172 11.45 10.71 -10.44
N GLU A 173 10.59 11.09 -11.39
CA GLU A 173 9.42 11.93 -11.18
C GLU A 173 8.13 11.08 -11.09
N ILE A 174 7.90 10.16 -12.04
CA ILE A 174 6.65 9.38 -12.12
C ILE A 174 6.48 8.40 -10.96
N LEU A 175 7.54 7.69 -10.56
CA LEU A 175 7.43 6.65 -9.53
C LEU A 175 6.92 7.19 -8.18
N PRO A 176 7.43 8.32 -7.64
CA PRO A 176 6.81 8.99 -6.48
C PRO A 176 5.32 9.32 -6.65
N ILE A 177 4.87 9.71 -7.85
CA ILE A 177 3.46 10.02 -8.12
C ILE A 177 2.61 8.75 -8.10
N MET A 178 3.06 7.66 -8.74
CA MET A 178 2.41 6.35 -8.67
C MET A 178 2.37 5.82 -7.23
N THR A 179 3.45 5.94 -6.47
CA THR A 179 3.50 5.54 -5.05
C THR A 179 2.53 6.36 -4.19
N PHE A 180 2.39 7.67 -4.44
CA PHE A 180 1.36 8.50 -3.80
C PHE A 180 -0.05 7.99 -4.13
N VAL A 181 -0.36 7.74 -5.41
CA VAL A 181 -1.66 7.23 -5.85
C VAL A 181 -1.98 5.88 -5.21
N ASN A 182 -0.98 5.00 -5.05
CA ASN A 182 -1.16 3.69 -4.41
C ASN A 182 -1.47 3.81 -2.91
N LYS A 183 -0.60 4.50 -2.15
CA LYS A 183 -0.71 4.62 -0.68
C LYS A 183 -1.95 5.43 -0.24
N PHE A 184 -2.34 6.45 -1.00
CA PHE A 184 -3.46 7.34 -0.69
C PHE A 184 -4.69 7.13 -1.59
N SER A 185 -4.79 5.97 -2.25
CA SER A 185 -5.89 5.56 -3.13
C SER A 185 -7.30 5.80 -2.56
N SER A 186 -7.48 5.69 -1.24
CA SER A 186 -8.74 5.98 -0.53
C SER A 186 -9.21 7.45 -0.60
N PHE A 187 -8.35 8.37 -1.02
CA PHE A 187 -8.64 9.80 -1.18
C PHE A 187 -8.78 10.21 -2.66
N LEU A 188 -8.69 9.25 -3.58
CA LEU A 188 -8.68 9.45 -5.03
C LEU A 188 -9.86 8.73 -5.68
N PRO A 189 -10.41 9.23 -6.81
CA PRO A 189 -11.43 8.54 -7.59
C PRO A 189 -10.96 7.16 -8.09
N GLU A 190 -11.90 6.23 -8.28
CA GLU A 190 -11.60 4.83 -8.62
C GLU A 190 -10.97 4.72 -10.03
N GLU A 191 -11.29 5.69 -10.91
CA GLU A 191 -10.74 5.87 -12.26
C GLU A 191 -9.22 6.10 -12.30
N LEU A 192 -8.59 6.50 -11.19
CA LEU A 192 -7.13 6.67 -11.09
C LEU A 192 -6.41 5.45 -10.51
N TRP A 193 -7.13 4.43 -10.04
CA TRP A 193 -6.51 3.24 -9.41
C TRP A 193 -5.82 2.30 -10.41
N SER A 194 -6.19 2.37 -11.69
CA SER A 194 -5.67 1.50 -12.77
C SER A 194 -4.55 2.13 -13.60
N LEU A 195 -4.03 3.30 -13.21
CA LEU A 195 -2.92 3.97 -13.91
C LEU A 195 -1.68 3.07 -14.01
N SER A 196 -1.29 2.73 -15.24
CA SER A 196 0.02 2.16 -15.56
C SER A 196 1.07 3.26 -15.74
N PHE A 197 2.35 2.89 -15.76
CA PHE A 197 3.42 3.84 -16.10
C PHE A 197 3.22 4.41 -17.53
N GLN A 198 2.73 3.58 -18.46
CA GLN A 198 2.38 3.99 -19.83
C GLN A 198 1.24 5.02 -19.90
N ASP A 199 0.28 5.04 -18.97
CA ASP A 199 -0.76 6.09 -18.95
C ASP A 199 -0.17 7.49 -18.69
N PHE A 200 0.91 7.58 -17.90
CA PHE A 200 1.63 8.85 -17.71
C PHE A 200 2.44 9.23 -18.94
N GLU A 201 3.05 8.27 -19.64
CA GLU A 201 3.81 8.54 -20.87
C GLU A 201 2.90 9.06 -21.99
N LEU A 202 1.79 8.36 -22.26
CA LEU A 202 0.80 8.74 -23.25
C LEU A 202 0.06 10.03 -22.86
N GLY A 203 -0.34 10.14 -21.59
CA GLY A 203 -1.11 11.27 -21.09
C GLY A 203 -0.32 12.57 -20.93
N LEU A 204 1.00 12.51 -20.85
CA LEU A 204 1.88 13.68 -20.71
C LEU A 204 2.83 13.90 -21.91
N ASP A 205 2.78 13.03 -22.94
CA ASP A 205 3.63 13.04 -24.14
C ASP A 205 5.14 12.84 -23.82
N LEU A 206 5.46 11.80 -23.05
CA LEU A 206 6.80 11.46 -22.57
C LEU A 206 7.31 10.19 -23.23
N TYR A 207 8.55 10.21 -23.70
CA TYR A 207 9.15 9.11 -24.46
C TYR A 207 10.52 8.79 -23.85
N PRO A 208 10.90 7.52 -23.70
CA PRO A 208 12.26 7.13 -23.34
C PRO A 208 13.30 7.78 -24.26
N GLU A 209 14.52 7.99 -23.76
CA GLU A 209 15.60 8.52 -24.59
C GLU A 209 15.91 7.53 -25.72
N ALA A 210 15.65 7.96 -26.95
CA ALA A 210 15.84 7.15 -28.16
C ALA A 210 17.31 7.15 -28.59
N ASP A 211 17.71 6.07 -29.27
CA ASP A 211 18.98 6.04 -30.00
C ASP A 211 19.01 7.15 -31.06
N LYS A 212 20.13 7.87 -31.13
CA LYS A 212 20.28 9.13 -31.89
C LYS A 212 20.13 9.01 -33.41
N GLU A 213 19.98 7.79 -33.91
CA GLU A 213 20.00 7.42 -35.33
C GLU A 213 18.59 7.16 -35.89
N LEU A 214 17.55 7.12 -35.03
CA LEU A 214 16.17 6.83 -35.43
C LEU A 214 15.27 8.07 -35.39
N THR A 215 14.46 8.26 -36.43
CA THR A 215 13.39 9.26 -36.43
C THR A 215 12.29 8.89 -35.42
N ARG A 216 12.07 9.76 -34.44
CA ARG A 216 11.11 9.54 -33.36
C ARG A 216 9.67 9.71 -33.86
N LYS A 217 8.95 8.60 -33.97
CA LYS A 217 7.49 8.58 -34.13
C LYS A 217 6.82 9.12 -32.87
N LEU A 218 5.74 9.88 -33.04
CA LEU A 218 4.86 10.33 -31.98
C LEU A 218 3.82 9.26 -31.66
N TYR A 219 3.24 9.27 -30.46
CA TYR A 219 2.26 8.26 -30.04
C TYR A 219 1.02 8.19 -30.96
N GLN A 220 0.58 9.34 -31.49
CA GLN A 220 -0.52 9.42 -32.46
C GLN A 220 -0.22 8.73 -33.80
N ASP A 221 1.05 8.50 -34.15
CA ASP A 221 1.47 7.90 -35.42
C ASP A 221 1.33 6.37 -35.42
N TYR A 222 1.11 5.75 -34.26
CA TYR A 222 1.07 4.29 -34.10
C TYR A 222 0.14 3.76 -32.99
N MET A 223 -0.57 4.63 -32.27
CA MET A 223 -1.65 4.24 -31.35
C MET A 223 -2.97 4.92 -31.72
N PRO A 224 -4.14 4.29 -31.48
CA PRO A 224 -5.43 4.93 -31.68
C PRO A 224 -5.55 6.22 -30.85
N ILE A 225 -5.93 7.32 -31.50
CA ILE A 225 -6.06 8.67 -30.89
C ILE A 225 -6.93 8.63 -29.62
N LYS A 226 -7.97 7.78 -29.59
CA LYS A 226 -8.83 7.52 -28.42
C LYS A 226 -8.01 7.17 -27.15
N VAL A 227 -7.03 6.27 -27.26
CA VAL A 227 -6.20 5.82 -26.13
C VAL A 227 -5.29 6.95 -25.61
N VAL A 228 -4.83 7.83 -26.52
CA VAL A 228 -4.05 9.02 -26.16
C VAL A 228 -4.93 10.02 -25.41
N ILE A 229 -6.13 10.31 -25.93
CA ILE A 229 -7.11 11.21 -25.28
C ILE A 229 -7.53 10.67 -23.89
N GLU A 230 -7.83 9.37 -23.76
CA GLU A 230 -8.18 8.78 -22.47
C GLU A 230 -7.02 8.83 -21.46
N SER A 231 -5.78 8.67 -21.92
CA SER A 231 -4.59 8.84 -21.06
C SER A 231 -4.42 10.30 -20.62
N GLN A 232 -4.69 11.25 -21.53
CA GLN A 232 -4.67 12.71 -21.25
C GLN A 232 -5.78 13.14 -20.28
N ASP A 233 -7.01 12.63 -20.44
CA ASP A 233 -8.14 12.86 -19.53
C ASP A 233 -7.81 12.35 -18.11
N LYS A 234 -7.19 11.16 -17.98
CA LYS A 234 -6.71 10.65 -16.67
C LYS A 234 -5.66 11.57 -16.03
N MET A 235 -4.74 12.13 -16.82
CA MET A 235 -3.72 13.07 -16.31
C MET A 235 -4.32 14.42 -15.87
N ASN A 236 -5.30 14.94 -16.63
CA ASN A 236 -6.06 16.13 -16.24
C ASN A 236 -6.92 15.88 -14.99
N LEU A 237 -7.51 14.69 -14.84
CA LEU A 237 -8.23 14.28 -13.62
C LEU A 237 -7.28 14.23 -12.42
N LEU A 238 -6.12 13.58 -12.54
CA LEU A 238 -5.09 13.55 -11.50
C LEU A 238 -4.65 14.96 -11.10
N PHE A 239 -4.40 15.84 -12.06
CA PHE A 239 -4.06 17.25 -11.84
C PHE A 239 -5.15 17.99 -11.05
N LEU A 240 -6.42 17.88 -11.46
CA LEU A 240 -7.55 18.53 -10.77
C LEU A 240 -7.76 17.99 -9.36
N VAL A 241 -7.59 16.68 -9.14
CA VAL A 241 -7.67 16.04 -7.83
C VAL A 241 -6.55 16.51 -6.92
N LEU A 242 -5.30 16.56 -7.39
CA LEU A 242 -4.15 17.06 -6.62
C LEU A 242 -4.31 18.55 -6.26
N LEU A 243 -4.75 19.40 -7.19
CA LEU A 243 -5.09 20.80 -6.94
C LEU A 243 -6.12 20.95 -5.82
N LYS A 244 -7.23 20.20 -5.91
CA LYS A 244 -8.31 20.23 -4.90
C LYS A 244 -7.84 19.69 -3.54
N LEU A 245 -7.00 18.66 -3.50
CA LEU A 245 -6.44 18.12 -2.26
C LEU A 245 -5.48 19.11 -1.58
N ALA A 246 -4.55 19.73 -2.31
CA ALA A 246 -3.60 20.71 -1.77
C ALA A 246 -4.30 21.95 -1.21
N LEU A 247 -5.43 22.35 -1.82
CA LEU A 247 -6.26 23.49 -1.38
C LEU A 247 -7.39 23.09 -0.41
N ASN A 248 -7.33 21.89 0.17
CA ASN A 248 -8.28 21.35 1.16
C ASN A 248 -9.76 21.41 0.74
N ASN A 249 -10.02 21.32 -0.56
CA ASN A 249 -11.36 21.24 -1.12
C ASN A 249 -11.96 19.83 -0.91
N ASN A 250 -13.27 19.79 -0.65
CA ASN A 250 -14.04 18.59 -0.38
C ASN A 250 -15.04 18.22 -1.50
N SER A 251 -15.06 18.95 -2.61
CA SER A 251 -15.84 18.59 -3.79
C SER A 251 -15.42 17.22 -4.33
N VAL A 252 -16.39 16.35 -4.62
CA VAL A 252 -16.19 15.17 -5.47
C VAL A 252 -15.57 15.60 -6.80
N THR A 253 -14.75 14.73 -7.39
CA THR A 253 -14.05 15.00 -8.65
C THR A 253 -13.99 13.71 -9.45
N THR A 254 -14.56 13.74 -10.64
CA THR A 254 -14.70 12.63 -11.60
C THR A 254 -14.30 13.11 -13.00
N ILE A 255 -14.35 12.25 -14.01
CA ILE A 255 -14.03 12.60 -15.40
C ILE A 255 -14.97 13.71 -15.94
N GLU A 256 -16.20 13.85 -15.44
CA GLU A 256 -17.06 14.99 -15.80
C GLU A 256 -16.50 16.33 -15.28
N SER A 257 -15.84 16.33 -14.11
CA SER A 257 -15.34 17.56 -13.48
C SER A 257 -14.22 18.27 -14.25
N ILE A 258 -13.48 17.57 -15.12
CA ILE A 258 -12.48 18.19 -16.00
C ILE A 258 -13.10 18.83 -17.26
N ARG A 259 -14.38 18.55 -17.53
CA ARG A 259 -15.15 19.09 -18.66
C ARG A 259 -15.99 20.32 -18.25
N GLU A 260 -15.99 20.68 -16.96
CA GLU A 260 -16.63 21.90 -16.45
C GLU A 260 -15.90 23.16 -16.96
N PRO A 261 -16.64 24.21 -17.40
CA PRO A 261 -16.01 25.45 -17.85
C PRO A 261 -15.24 26.13 -16.71
N LYS A 262 -13.96 26.42 -16.94
CA LYS A 262 -13.02 27.00 -15.96
C LYS A 262 -12.70 26.10 -14.75
N ALA A 263 -12.81 24.77 -14.89
CA ALA A 263 -12.53 23.78 -13.83
C ALA A 263 -11.25 24.05 -13.01
N TYR A 264 -10.17 24.53 -13.65
CA TYR A 264 -8.87 24.78 -13.02
C TYR A 264 -8.70 26.20 -12.47
N SER A 265 -9.32 27.22 -13.11
CA SER A 265 -9.05 28.65 -12.93
C SER A 265 -9.03 29.11 -11.46
N LYS A 266 -10.09 28.78 -10.71
CA LYS A 266 -10.20 29.11 -9.28
C LYS A 266 -9.07 28.53 -8.43
N PHE A 267 -8.67 27.29 -8.71
CA PHE A 267 -7.65 26.58 -7.96
C PHE A 267 -6.24 27.05 -8.34
N LEU A 268 -6.01 27.35 -9.62
CA LEU A 268 -4.74 27.91 -10.11
C LEU A 268 -4.49 29.32 -9.57
N SER A 269 -5.51 30.16 -9.47
CA SER A 269 -5.40 31.48 -8.80
C SER A 269 -4.91 31.34 -7.35
N GLN A 270 -5.50 30.42 -6.58
CA GLN A 270 -5.10 30.14 -5.19
C GLN A 270 -3.74 29.45 -5.07
N LEU A 271 -3.38 28.60 -6.04
CA LEU A 271 -2.06 27.96 -6.08
C LEU A 271 -0.96 28.99 -6.34
N ARG A 272 -1.15 29.89 -7.32
CA ARG A 272 -0.18 30.94 -7.68
C ARG A 272 0.13 31.86 -6.49
N THR A 273 -0.85 32.20 -5.65
CA THR A 273 -0.61 32.99 -4.43
C THR A 273 0.17 32.25 -3.35
N ASN A 274 0.17 30.91 -3.35
CA ASN A 274 0.77 30.09 -2.30
C ASN A 274 2.09 29.40 -2.72
N ALA A 275 2.33 29.16 -4.01
CA ALA A 275 3.41 28.30 -4.49
C ALA A 275 4.81 28.75 -4.04
N TRP A 276 5.02 30.05 -3.84
CA TRP A 276 6.26 30.59 -3.27
C TRP A 276 6.46 30.22 -1.80
N THR A 277 5.42 30.32 -0.96
CA THR A 277 5.49 29.96 0.47
C THR A 277 5.51 28.45 0.70
N TRP A 278 4.91 27.68 -0.22
CA TRP A 278 4.96 26.22 -0.24
C TRP A 278 6.26 25.65 -0.83
N GLY A 279 7.12 26.51 -1.41
CA GLY A 279 8.40 26.15 -1.99
C GLY A 279 8.30 25.77 -3.47
N TYR A 280 8.77 26.67 -4.34
CA TYR A 280 8.86 26.45 -5.79
C TYR A 280 9.81 25.30 -6.19
N PRO A 281 9.52 24.55 -7.28
CA PRO A 281 10.43 23.54 -7.81
C PRO A 281 11.79 24.13 -8.21
N LYS A 282 12.85 23.31 -8.16
CA LYS A 282 14.22 23.74 -8.51
C LYS A 282 14.35 24.11 -9.99
N GLN A 283 13.62 23.42 -10.85
CA GLN A 283 13.65 23.57 -12.31
C GLN A 283 13.09 24.91 -12.79
N TRP A 284 12.24 25.56 -11.99
CA TRP A 284 11.63 26.86 -12.32
C TRP A 284 12.22 28.00 -11.49
N LYS A 285 13.47 27.84 -11.01
CA LYS A 285 14.20 28.82 -10.23
C LYS A 285 15.50 29.23 -10.92
N VAL A 286 15.76 30.54 -10.95
CA VAL A 286 17.09 31.10 -11.19
C VAL A 286 17.72 31.43 -9.83
N LEU A 287 19.01 31.14 -9.66
CA LEU A 287 19.80 31.66 -8.54
C LEU A 287 20.46 32.97 -8.97
N VAL A 288 20.30 34.03 -8.17
CA VAL A 288 20.94 35.32 -8.41
C VAL A 288 21.88 35.64 -7.24
N GLY A 289 23.17 35.81 -7.57
CA GLY A 289 24.29 35.89 -6.64
C GLY A 289 25.02 34.54 -6.52
N GLU A 290 26.35 34.57 -6.57
CA GLU A 290 27.19 33.35 -6.57
C GLU A 290 27.67 32.94 -5.17
N SER A 291 27.69 33.87 -4.22
CA SER A 291 28.22 33.70 -2.87
C SER A 291 27.44 34.53 -1.83
N PRO A 292 27.48 34.18 -0.54
CA PRO A 292 26.98 35.05 0.53
C PRO A 292 27.79 36.35 0.57
N SER A 293 27.15 37.46 0.23
CA SER A 293 27.76 38.79 0.27
C SER A 293 27.50 39.50 1.59
N LYS A 294 28.38 40.42 1.98
CA LYS A 294 28.12 41.36 3.08
C LYS A 294 27.17 42.46 2.60
N VAL A 295 26.30 42.94 3.50
CA VAL A 295 25.41 44.09 3.25
C VAL A 295 26.19 45.41 3.36
N PHE A 296 27.11 45.49 4.31
CA PHE A 296 28.01 46.64 4.50
C PHE A 296 29.42 46.28 4.00
N ILE A 297 30.14 47.27 3.49
CA ILE A 297 31.49 47.07 2.91
C ILE A 297 32.47 46.61 4.00
N ASP A 298 32.45 47.34 5.12
CA ASP A 298 33.28 47.12 6.30
C ASP A 298 32.48 46.42 7.41
N ASP A 299 33.19 45.85 8.39
CA ASP A 299 32.59 45.19 9.56
C ASP A 299 32.64 46.10 10.79
N GLU A 300 31.61 46.03 11.63
CA GLU A 300 31.61 46.66 12.95
C GLU A 300 32.72 46.03 13.82
N THR A 301 33.67 46.86 14.23
CA THR A 301 34.90 46.46 14.95
C THR A 301 35.09 47.16 16.29
N GLU A 302 34.33 48.22 16.57
CA GLU A 302 34.34 48.93 17.86
C GLU A 302 33.14 48.48 18.72
N PRO A 303 33.37 47.90 19.92
CA PRO A 303 32.28 47.44 20.78
C PRO A 303 31.61 48.61 21.53
N VAL A 304 30.28 48.66 21.47
CA VAL A 304 29.46 49.75 22.06
C VAL A 304 29.52 49.78 23.60
N ASP A 305 29.76 48.63 24.26
CA ASP A 305 30.08 48.56 25.70
C ASP A 305 31.53 48.08 25.90
N PRO A 306 32.45 48.92 26.40
CA PRO A 306 33.82 48.51 26.72
C PRO A 306 33.93 47.35 27.73
N ASN A 307 32.88 47.09 28.52
CA ASN A 307 32.79 45.98 29.47
C ASN A 307 32.26 44.68 28.83
N GLN A 308 31.65 44.76 27.65
CA GLN A 308 31.09 43.62 26.90
C GLN A 308 31.53 43.71 25.42
N GLN A 309 32.79 43.36 25.19
CA GLN A 309 33.47 43.53 23.90
C GLN A 309 33.04 42.53 22.80
N GLU A 310 31.96 41.78 23.02
CA GLU A 310 31.46 40.75 22.10
C GLU A 310 30.57 41.35 20.99
N ILE A 311 31.16 41.64 19.83
CA ILE A 311 30.42 42.02 18.62
C ILE A 311 29.82 40.74 18.00
N LEU A 312 28.60 40.39 18.40
CA LEU A 312 27.92 39.15 17.99
C LEU A 312 27.57 39.08 16.50
N THR A 313 27.42 40.23 15.82
CA THR A 313 27.08 40.34 14.40
C THR A 313 27.89 41.46 13.73
N PRO A 314 29.17 41.24 13.38
CA PRO A 314 30.02 42.28 12.77
C PRO A 314 29.51 42.80 11.43
N ASN A 315 28.68 42.02 10.72
CA ASN A 315 28.04 42.44 9.47
C ASN A 315 26.76 41.61 9.24
N ILE A 316 25.87 42.09 8.38
CA ILE A 316 24.70 41.34 7.92
C ILE A 316 25.06 40.64 6.60
N VAL A 317 24.79 39.33 6.51
CA VAL A 317 25.07 38.53 5.31
C VAL A 317 23.80 38.43 4.45
N THR A 318 23.89 38.93 3.21
CA THR A 318 22.91 38.67 2.15
C THR A 318 23.23 37.36 1.46
N TRP A 319 22.31 36.40 1.57
CA TRP A 319 22.38 35.13 0.85
C TRP A 319 21.86 35.29 -0.60
N PRO A 320 22.43 34.54 -1.56
CA PRO A 320 21.90 34.41 -2.91
C PRO A 320 20.39 34.15 -2.92
N ARG A 321 19.67 34.85 -3.80
CA ARG A 321 18.20 34.81 -3.86
C ARG A 321 17.73 33.93 -5.02
N HIS A 322 16.65 33.20 -4.79
CA HIS A 322 15.94 32.47 -5.82
C HIS A 322 14.78 33.30 -6.36
N TYR A 323 14.72 33.47 -7.68
CA TYR A 323 13.59 34.06 -8.41
C TYR A 323 13.01 33.02 -9.37
N ALA A 324 11.80 33.26 -9.89
CA ALA A 324 11.23 32.42 -10.95
C ALA A 324 12.01 32.57 -12.26
N LEU A 325 11.75 31.70 -13.23
CA LEU A 325 12.05 31.97 -14.64
C LEU A 325 11.20 33.15 -15.14
N ASP A 326 11.71 33.96 -16.07
CA ASP A 326 10.95 35.05 -16.71
C ASP A 326 9.70 34.51 -17.44
N ALA A 327 9.82 33.31 -18.02
CA ALA A 327 8.73 32.53 -18.59
C ALA A 327 8.25 31.44 -17.61
N ASP A 328 7.72 31.84 -16.45
CA ASP A 328 7.26 30.94 -15.39
C ASP A 328 6.09 30.02 -15.85
N PRO A 329 6.27 28.69 -15.93
CA PRO A 329 5.24 27.77 -16.41
C PRO A 329 3.94 27.80 -15.59
N LEU A 330 3.96 28.14 -14.30
CA LEU A 330 2.74 28.20 -13.49
C LEU A 330 1.85 29.40 -13.86
N LEU A 331 2.45 30.47 -14.40
CA LEU A 331 1.75 31.69 -14.82
C LEU A 331 1.15 31.58 -16.22
N ASN A 332 1.40 30.49 -16.94
CA ASN A 332 0.80 30.20 -18.25
C ASN A 332 -0.76 30.30 -18.18
N PRO A 333 -1.40 31.17 -18.98
CA PRO A 333 -2.84 31.41 -18.92
C PRO A 333 -3.67 30.25 -19.48
N ASP A 334 -3.15 29.46 -20.42
CA ASP A 334 -3.88 28.33 -21.01
C ASP A 334 -4.01 27.14 -20.06
N LEU A 335 -3.21 27.10 -18.98
CA LEU A 335 -3.34 26.16 -17.86
C LEU A 335 -4.75 26.19 -17.24
N GLU A 336 -5.43 27.34 -17.29
CA GLU A 336 -6.81 27.52 -16.81
C GLU A 336 -7.89 26.93 -17.74
N LYS A 337 -7.55 26.72 -19.02
CA LYS A 337 -8.47 26.23 -20.07
C LYS A 337 -8.21 24.75 -20.43
N ARG A 338 -6.95 24.39 -20.65
CA ARG A 338 -6.51 23.07 -21.16
C ARG A 338 -6.03 22.11 -20.06
N GLY A 339 -5.98 22.58 -18.80
CA GLY A 339 -5.41 21.84 -17.69
C GLY A 339 -3.91 21.60 -17.88
N ILE A 340 -3.39 20.47 -17.38
CA ILE A 340 -1.94 20.20 -17.33
C ILE A 340 -1.27 20.22 -18.71
N LEU A 341 -2.03 19.88 -19.76
CA LEU A 341 -1.55 19.78 -21.14
C LEU A 341 -1.08 21.11 -21.73
N ALA A 342 -1.43 22.24 -21.11
CA ALA A 342 -0.97 23.58 -21.50
C ALA A 342 0.54 23.80 -21.34
N LEU A 343 1.24 22.94 -20.57
CA LEU A 343 2.69 23.01 -20.35
C LEU A 343 3.46 22.09 -21.30
N GLU A 344 4.75 22.37 -21.46
CA GLU A 344 5.70 21.46 -22.12
C GLU A 344 5.78 20.11 -21.40
N PRO A 345 6.00 18.97 -22.11
CA PRO A 345 5.93 17.63 -21.52
C PRO A 345 6.77 17.44 -20.24
N LYS A 346 7.97 18.04 -20.16
CA LYS A 346 8.82 18.02 -18.95
C LYS A 346 8.18 18.77 -17.78
N ASP A 347 7.62 19.94 -18.04
CA ASP A 347 7.00 20.80 -17.02
C ASP A 347 5.69 20.23 -16.49
N ARG A 348 4.96 19.46 -17.30
CA ARG A 348 3.79 18.68 -16.85
C ARG A 348 4.15 17.78 -15.66
N ILE A 349 5.25 17.03 -15.74
CA ILE A 349 5.68 16.14 -14.65
C ILE A 349 6.24 16.92 -13.46
N ILE A 350 6.99 18.00 -13.71
CA ILE A 350 7.53 18.87 -12.66
C ILE A 350 6.37 19.45 -11.83
N LEU A 351 5.29 19.91 -12.46
CA LEU A 351 4.11 20.42 -11.77
C LEU A 351 3.38 19.30 -11.00
N LEU A 352 3.14 18.13 -11.60
CA LEU A 352 2.48 17.01 -10.91
C LEU A 352 3.28 16.50 -9.70
N LYS A 353 4.62 16.41 -9.81
CA LYS A 353 5.51 16.07 -8.69
C LYS A 353 5.49 17.12 -7.59
N SER A 354 5.54 18.40 -7.96
CA SER A 354 5.47 19.52 -7.02
C SER A 354 4.11 19.54 -6.30
N LEU A 355 3.02 19.30 -7.03
CA LEU A 355 1.68 19.15 -6.46
C LEU A 355 1.59 17.97 -5.49
N VAL A 356 2.16 16.79 -5.80
CA VAL A 356 2.22 15.69 -4.83
C VAL A 356 2.99 16.10 -3.56
N GLN A 357 4.11 16.81 -3.69
CA GLN A 357 4.85 17.32 -2.53
C GLN A 357 4.06 18.36 -1.72
N TRP A 358 3.36 19.29 -2.38
CA TRP A 358 2.49 20.26 -1.71
C TRP A 358 1.25 19.60 -1.08
N VAL A 359 0.66 18.56 -1.70
CA VAL A 359 -0.43 17.77 -1.10
C VAL A 359 0.03 17.06 0.17
N LEU A 360 1.20 16.42 0.16
CA LEU A 360 1.78 15.75 1.34
C LEU A 360 2.06 16.72 2.51
N ALA A 361 2.37 17.99 2.20
CA ALA A 361 2.70 19.01 3.19
C ALA A 361 1.49 19.83 3.69
N GLN A 362 0.52 20.13 2.81
CA GLN A 362 -0.53 21.15 3.04
C GLN A 362 -1.95 20.55 3.10
N SER A 363 -2.18 19.34 2.60
CA SER A 363 -3.52 18.73 2.59
C SER A 363 -3.85 18.15 3.96
N ASP A 364 -4.83 18.73 4.66
CA ASP A 364 -5.31 18.31 5.98
C ASP A 364 -5.59 16.79 6.03
N LYS A 365 -6.25 16.26 5.00
CA LYS A 365 -6.61 14.83 4.90
C LYS A 365 -5.38 13.93 4.84
N ILE A 366 -4.46 14.24 3.94
CA ILE A 366 -3.27 13.43 3.68
C ILE A 366 -2.29 13.56 4.83
N HIS A 367 -2.11 14.77 5.37
CA HIS A 367 -1.25 15.04 6.51
C HIS A 367 -1.78 14.36 7.79
N GLN A 368 -3.10 14.37 8.03
CA GLN A 368 -3.69 13.62 9.15
C GLN A 368 -3.56 12.10 8.99
N GLU A 369 -3.68 11.56 7.77
CA GLU A 369 -3.43 10.13 7.51
C GLU A 369 -1.95 9.76 7.70
N ILE A 370 -1.01 10.60 7.23
CA ILE A 370 0.43 10.42 7.48
C ILE A 370 0.72 10.46 8.98
N TYR A 371 0.14 11.43 9.70
CA TYR A 371 0.27 11.51 11.16
C TYR A 371 -0.27 10.24 11.84
N ARG A 372 -1.45 9.75 11.43
CA ARG A 372 -2.05 8.51 11.93
C ARG A 372 -1.17 7.28 11.68
N LEU A 373 -0.61 7.13 10.47
CA LEU A 373 0.26 6.02 10.09
C LEU A 373 1.65 6.08 10.75
N THR A 374 2.14 7.28 11.09
CA THR A 374 3.44 7.47 11.79
C THR A 374 3.34 7.42 13.31
N HIS A 375 2.14 7.52 13.89
CA HIS A 375 1.89 7.53 15.34
C HIS A 375 0.94 6.40 15.74
N LEU A 376 1.18 5.20 15.20
CA LEU A 376 0.52 3.96 15.62
C LEU A 376 0.99 3.56 17.03
N ARG A 377 0.32 2.57 17.65
CA ARG A 377 0.65 2.11 19.01
C ARG A 377 1.83 1.13 19.08
N ARG A 378 2.41 0.78 17.94
CA ARG A 378 3.49 -0.19 17.72
C ARG A 378 4.39 0.41 16.66
N ASP A 379 5.70 0.39 16.90
CA ASP A 379 6.74 0.76 15.93
C ASP A 379 7.21 -0.49 15.17
N GLU A 380 7.86 -0.34 14.00
CA GLU A 380 8.42 -1.49 13.29
C GLU A 380 9.48 -2.21 14.16
N PRO A 381 9.46 -3.54 14.33
CA PRO A 381 10.40 -4.25 15.23
C PRO A 381 11.88 -4.12 14.90
N TYR A 382 12.23 -3.70 13.68
CA TYR A 382 13.60 -3.38 13.25
C TYR A 382 13.95 -1.87 13.39
N GLY A 383 13.14 -1.10 14.13
CA GLY A 383 13.21 0.36 14.17
C GLY A 383 12.71 1.00 12.86
N VAL A 384 12.85 2.31 12.75
CA VAL A 384 12.21 3.12 11.70
C VAL A 384 13.24 3.49 10.59
N PRO A 385 13.38 2.70 9.50
CA PRO A 385 14.32 2.99 8.41
C PRO A 385 13.77 4.05 7.45
N THR A 386 14.61 4.56 6.54
CA THR A 386 14.14 5.40 5.43
C THR A 386 13.10 4.66 4.57
N TYR A 387 13.43 3.41 4.18
CA TYR A 387 12.60 2.52 3.38
C TYR A 387 12.72 1.08 3.88
N HIS A 388 11.69 0.28 3.62
CA HIS A 388 11.74 -1.17 3.77
C HIS A 388 11.05 -1.87 2.59
N VAL A 389 11.26 -3.17 2.45
CA VAL A 389 10.78 -3.99 1.33
C VAL A 389 10.29 -5.34 1.83
N SER A 390 9.43 -6.00 1.04
CA SER A 390 9.07 -7.40 1.27
C SER A 390 10.30 -8.28 1.37
N ARG A 391 10.36 -9.12 2.41
CA ARG A 391 11.43 -10.10 2.63
C ARG A 391 11.59 -11.05 1.46
N LEU A 392 10.49 -11.41 0.78
CA LEU A 392 10.51 -12.29 -0.38
C LEU A 392 11.43 -11.76 -1.49
N PHE A 393 11.43 -10.44 -1.73
CA PHE A 393 12.24 -9.79 -2.77
C PHE A 393 13.63 -9.36 -2.27
N ALA A 394 13.87 -9.30 -0.95
CA ALA A 394 15.17 -9.00 -0.37
C ALA A 394 16.01 -10.27 -0.09
N ASP A 395 15.46 -11.22 0.66
CA ASP A 395 16.10 -12.46 1.06
C ASP A 395 15.95 -13.54 -0.04
N GLY A 396 14.80 -13.61 -0.71
CA GLY A 396 14.46 -14.68 -1.68
C GLY A 396 13.53 -15.75 -1.09
N GLU A 397 12.84 -16.51 -1.93
CA GLU A 397 11.82 -17.49 -1.52
C GLU A 397 12.38 -18.58 -0.60
N VAL A 398 13.48 -19.24 -1.00
CA VAL A 398 14.14 -20.30 -0.22
C VAL A 398 14.61 -19.79 1.15
N ALA A 399 15.26 -18.62 1.19
CA ALA A 399 15.72 -18.01 2.43
C ALA A 399 14.54 -17.59 3.35
N THR A 400 13.41 -17.18 2.77
CA THR A 400 12.21 -16.81 3.53
C THR A 400 11.52 -18.05 4.11
N LYS A 401 11.33 -19.13 3.33
CA LYS A 401 10.85 -20.44 3.84
C LYS A 401 11.78 -20.97 4.94
N ALA A 402 13.10 -20.90 4.76
CA ALA A 402 14.08 -21.34 5.76
C ALA A 402 14.03 -20.52 7.07
N ARG A 403 13.86 -19.20 6.99
CA ARG A 403 13.63 -18.35 8.18
C ARG A 403 12.33 -18.70 8.90
N PHE A 404 11.27 -19.08 8.17
CA PHE A 404 10.02 -19.53 8.79
C PHE A 404 10.18 -20.89 9.49
N LYS A 405 10.83 -21.90 8.86
CA LYS A 405 11.12 -23.19 9.52
C LYS A 405 11.91 -22.96 10.83
N ARG A 406 12.99 -22.17 10.79
CA ARG A 406 13.77 -21.80 12.00
C ARG A 406 12.96 -21.07 13.08
N LEU A 407 11.93 -20.31 12.71
CA LEU A 407 11.03 -19.67 13.68
C LEU A 407 10.10 -20.69 14.36
N CYS A 408 9.65 -21.71 13.63
CA CYS A 408 8.86 -22.81 14.17
C CYS A 408 9.66 -23.56 15.23
N ASP A 409 10.90 -23.98 14.92
CA ASP A 409 11.82 -24.67 15.85
C ASP A 409 12.04 -23.88 17.16
N LEU A 410 12.18 -22.55 17.03
CA LEU A 410 12.39 -21.64 18.17
C LEU A 410 11.13 -21.43 19.02
N ILE A 411 9.94 -21.53 18.44
CA ILE A 411 8.67 -21.39 19.16
C ILE A 411 8.21 -22.72 19.75
N GLU A 412 8.45 -23.84 19.07
CA GLU A 412 8.29 -25.19 19.59
C GLU A 412 9.11 -25.38 20.87
N SER A 413 10.43 -25.20 20.80
CA SER A 413 11.32 -25.32 21.96
C SER A 413 10.95 -24.34 23.08
N ARG A 414 10.44 -23.15 22.76
CA ARG A 414 9.87 -22.21 23.76
C ARG A 414 8.60 -22.76 24.42
N LEU A 415 7.71 -23.40 23.67
CA LEU A 415 6.45 -23.99 24.16
C LEU A 415 6.71 -25.26 24.98
N GLU A 416 7.72 -26.07 24.64
CA GLU A 416 8.21 -27.18 25.45
C GLU A 416 8.81 -26.71 26.78
N ILE A 417 9.73 -25.74 26.73
CA ILE A 417 10.33 -25.14 27.95
C ILE A 417 9.25 -24.49 28.82
N LYS A 418 8.20 -23.90 28.23
CA LYS A 418 7.01 -23.46 28.95
C LYS A 418 6.25 -24.64 29.58
N SER A 419 5.91 -25.68 28.83
CA SER A 419 5.10 -26.80 29.32
C SER A 419 5.79 -27.59 30.45
N GLY A 420 7.11 -27.77 30.36
CA GLY A 420 7.93 -28.44 31.37
C GLY A 420 8.05 -27.70 32.70
N LYS A 421 7.71 -26.40 32.78
CA LYS A 421 7.75 -25.64 34.03
C LYS A 421 6.67 -26.17 34.99
N LYS A 422 7.09 -26.66 36.16
CA LYS A 422 6.26 -27.35 37.17
C LYS A 422 4.94 -26.66 37.57
N HIS A 423 4.83 -25.34 37.46
CA HIS A 423 3.57 -24.62 37.68
C HIS A 423 2.66 -24.66 36.45
N ILE A 424 3.20 -24.47 35.26
CA ILE A 424 2.48 -24.55 33.98
C ILE A 424 1.95 -25.97 33.74
N LYS A 425 2.75 -27.01 34.03
CA LYS A 425 2.27 -28.40 33.96
C LYS A 425 1.03 -28.64 34.84
N LYS A 426 1.04 -28.14 36.08
CA LYS A 426 -0.15 -28.20 36.96
C LYS A 426 -1.33 -27.37 36.44
N GLU A 427 -1.09 -26.24 35.79
CA GLU A 427 -2.15 -25.43 35.20
C GLU A 427 -2.74 -26.07 33.94
N LEU A 428 -1.95 -26.82 33.17
CA LEU A 428 -2.41 -27.67 32.06
C LEU A 428 -3.24 -28.86 32.57
N GLU A 429 -2.77 -29.57 33.60
CA GLU A 429 -3.51 -30.64 34.29
C GLU A 429 -4.87 -30.16 34.85
N ASN A 430 -4.97 -28.87 35.22
CA ASN A 430 -6.21 -28.23 35.71
C ASN A 430 -7.01 -27.50 34.61
N GLY A 431 -6.68 -27.64 33.33
CA GLY A 431 -7.41 -27.01 32.22
C GLY A 431 -7.41 -25.47 32.21
N LYS A 432 -6.44 -24.83 32.86
CA LYS A 432 -6.37 -23.35 32.98
C LYS A 432 -5.63 -22.65 31.84
N ARG A 433 -4.97 -23.40 30.96
CA ARG A 433 -4.25 -22.88 29.78
C ARG A 433 -4.65 -23.65 28.51
N ASN A 434 -5.90 -23.48 28.09
CA ASN A 434 -6.45 -24.19 26.93
C ASN A 434 -5.63 -23.92 25.66
N GLU A 435 -5.32 -22.65 25.36
CA GLU A 435 -4.49 -22.22 24.23
C GLU A 435 -3.15 -22.97 24.16
N LEU A 436 -2.39 -23.01 25.26
CA LEU A 436 -1.12 -23.74 25.33
C LEU A 436 -1.33 -25.25 25.12
N SER A 437 -2.40 -25.83 25.67
CA SER A 437 -2.73 -27.25 25.45
C SER A 437 -3.19 -27.56 24.02
N GLN A 438 -3.74 -26.58 23.30
CA GLN A 438 -4.12 -26.70 21.89
C GLN A 438 -2.88 -26.64 21.00
N LYS A 439 -2.01 -25.64 21.20
CA LYS A 439 -0.75 -25.52 20.44
C LYS A 439 0.17 -26.73 20.57
N LEU A 440 0.30 -27.27 21.78
CA LEU A 440 1.07 -28.50 22.00
C LEU A 440 0.45 -29.73 21.33
N LYS A 441 -0.89 -29.79 21.16
CA LYS A 441 -1.56 -30.84 20.38
C LYS A 441 -1.32 -30.70 18.88
N ILE A 442 -1.40 -29.47 18.36
CA ILE A 442 -1.11 -29.17 16.95
C ILE A 442 0.33 -29.62 16.62
N ILE A 443 1.31 -29.24 17.44
CA ILE A 443 2.70 -29.71 17.30
C ILE A 443 2.78 -31.24 17.32
N SER A 444 2.10 -31.93 18.26
CA SER A 444 2.12 -33.40 18.28
C SER A 444 1.43 -34.05 17.07
N ASN A 445 0.44 -33.39 16.46
CA ASN A 445 -0.20 -33.85 15.23
C ASN A 445 0.76 -33.72 14.04
N ILE A 446 1.45 -32.57 13.90
CA ILE A 446 2.47 -32.35 12.85
C ILE A 446 3.54 -33.46 12.89
N TYR A 447 4.03 -33.81 14.09
CA TYR A 447 4.97 -34.93 14.24
C TYR A 447 4.37 -36.29 13.90
N HIS A 448 3.14 -36.57 14.32
CA HIS A 448 2.45 -37.81 13.95
C HIS A 448 2.25 -37.92 12.44
N GLU A 449 1.90 -36.83 11.75
CA GLU A 449 1.75 -36.80 10.30
C GLU A 449 3.09 -37.05 9.59
N ARG A 450 4.15 -36.31 9.96
CA ARG A 450 5.52 -36.53 9.45
C ARG A 450 5.95 -37.98 9.59
N ASP A 451 5.68 -38.63 10.72
CA ASP A 451 6.10 -40.01 10.95
C ASP A 451 5.19 -41.02 10.23
N THR A 452 3.90 -40.75 10.03
CA THR A 452 3.06 -41.58 9.15
C THR A 452 3.43 -41.49 7.67
N VAL A 453 3.80 -40.31 7.17
CA VAL A 453 4.17 -40.13 5.75
C VAL A 453 5.39 -40.95 5.39
N LYS A 454 6.44 -40.93 6.22
CA LYS A 454 7.68 -41.74 6.08
C LYS A 454 7.42 -43.25 6.04
N ILE A 455 6.30 -43.73 6.59
CA ILE A 455 5.91 -45.15 6.58
C ILE A 455 5.13 -45.49 5.28
N THR A 456 4.57 -44.50 4.60
CA THR A 456 3.77 -44.69 3.36
C THR A 456 4.53 -44.45 2.06
N GLU A 457 5.74 -43.87 2.08
CA GLU A 457 6.55 -43.63 0.88
C GLU A 457 6.92 -44.93 0.13
N ASP A 458 6.97 -46.08 0.82
CA ASP A 458 7.16 -47.41 0.23
C ASP A 458 5.95 -47.90 -0.61
N ALA A 459 4.80 -47.21 -0.60
CA ALA A 459 3.53 -47.75 -1.08
C ALA A 459 2.94 -47.10 -2.36
N ASN A 460 3.20 -45.81 -2.64
CA ASN A 460 2.86 -45.17 -3.92
C ASN A 460 3.45 -43.75 -4.06
N PRO A 461 3.93 -43.33 -5.25
CA PRO A 461 4.38 -41.97 -5.50
C PRO A 461 3.21 -41.05 -5.86
N GLU A 462 2.48 -40.54 -4.84
CA GLU A 462 1.66 -39.35 -5.04
C GLU A 462 2.53 -38.10 -5.26
N VAL A 463 1.95 -37.03 -5.80
CA VAL A 463 2.68 -35.81 -6.17
C VAL A 463 3.39 -35.21 -4.94
N PRO A 464 4.69 -34.88 -5.01
CA PRO A 464 5.44 -34.38 -3.86
C PRO A 464 5.00 -32.96 -3.46
N ILE A 465 3.99 -32.89 -2.60
CA ILE A 465 3.59 -31.69 -1.88
C ILE A 465 4.66 -31.38 -0.83
N ASP A 466 5.34 -30.22 -0.98
CA ASP A 466 6.32 -29.71 -0.01
C ASP A 466 5.76 -29.79 1.42
N GLU A 467 6.48 -30.48 2.31
CA GLU A 467 6.14 -30.62 3.73
C GLU A 467 5.75 -29.26 4.33
N PHE A 468 6.46 -28.21 3.94
CA PHE A 468 6.21 -26.84 4.38
C PHE A 468 4.78 -26.38 4.08
N ASP A 469 4.27 -26.62 2.86
CA ASP A 469 2.99 -26.06 2.42
C ASP A 469 1.78 -26.81 2.98
N ARG A 470 2.01 -28.05 3.45
CA ARG A 470 1.08 -28.85 4.28
C ARG A 470 0.99 -28.27 5.70
N GLU A 471 2.11 -28.23 6.40
CA GLU A 471 2.19 -27.82 7.82
C GLU A 471 1.95 -26.32 8.05
N TYR A 472 2.05 -25.48 7.01
CA TYR A 472 2.05 -24.02 7.13
C TYR A 472 0.85 -23.44 7.92
N GLU A 473 -0.33 -24.03 7.75
CA GLU A 473 -1.57 -23.51 8.35
C GLU A 473 -1.64 -23.88 9.84
N ASP A 474 -1.27 -25.11 10.21
CA ASP A 474 -1.09 -25.54 11.60
C ASP A 474 0.00 -24.73 12.33
N TRP A 475 1.12 -24.43 11.66
CA TRP A 475 2.15 -23.56 12.22
C TRP A 475 1.65 -22.12 12.42
N CYS A 476 0.81 -21.58 11.53
CA CYS A 476 0.22 -20.25 11.74
C CYS A 476 -0.63 -20.18 13.03
N ASP A 477 -1.44 -21.20 13.30
CA ASP A 477 -2.21 -21.32 14.56
C ASP A 477 -1.29 -21.45 15.80
N VAL A 478 -0.16 -22.14 15.67
CA VAL A 478 0.88 -22.20 16.72
C VAL A 478 1.58 -20.86 16.92
N LEU A 479 1.75 -20.05 15.88
CA LEU A 479 2.38 -18.72 15.95
C LEU A 479 1.45 -17.63 16.54
N GLU A 480 0.13 -17.72 16.35
CA GLU A 480 -0.82 -16.65 16.70
C GLU A 480 -0.68 -16.18 18.16
N GLY A 481 -0.34 -14.91 18.38
CA GLY A 481 -0.20 -14.33 19.73
C GLY A 481 1.09 -14.66 20.48
N GLU A 482 1.98 -15.51 19.95
CA GLU A 482 3.39 -15.57 20.41
C GLU A 482 4.23 -14.47 19.75
N LEU A 483 3.88 -14.09 18.52
CA LEU A 483 4.41 -12.96 17.74
C LEU A 483 3.26 -12.20 17.03
N PRO A 484 3.45 -10.92 16.65
CA PRO A 484 2.46 -10.17 15.89
C PRO A 484 2.43 -10.51 14.39
N ASP A 485 3.59 -10.85 13.82
CA ASP A 485 3.84 -11.10 12.40
C ASP A 485 4.96 -12.15 12.27
N HIS A 486 5.05 -12.84 11.13
CA HIS A 486 6.08 -13.85 10.83
C HIS A 486 6.65 -13.66 9.40
N PRO A 487 7.75 -14.34 9.01
CA PRO A 487 8.45 -14.04 7.73
C PRO A 487 7.62 -14.26 6.46
N MET A 488 6.50 -14.97 6.58
CA MET A 488 5.59 -15.35 5.50
C MET A 488 4.22 -14.63 5.59
N SER A 489 4.01 -13.72 6.55
CA SER A 489 2.79 -12.90 6.59
C SER A 489 2.72 -11.95 5.38
N SER A 490 1.54 -11.38 5.08
CA SER A 490 1.43 -10.37 4.02
C SER A 490 2.18 -9.08 4.40
N PRO A 491 3.23 -8.67 3.67
CA PRO A 491 4.00 -7.46 3.97
C PRO A 491 3.22 -6.16 3.72
N PHE A 492 2.03 -6.26 3.12
CA PHE A 492 1.12 -5.15 2.82
C PHE A 492 -0.14 -5.15 3.71
N GLY A 493 -0.33 -6.17 4.57
CA GLY A 493 -1.53 -6.35 5.37
C GLY A 493 -1.64 -5.42 6.59
N ASP A 494 -0.54 -5.18 7.30
CA ASP A 494 -0.49 -4.27 8.44
C ASP A 494 -0.17 -2.83 7.99
N GLU A 495 -0.96 -1.88 8.48
CA GLU A 495 -0.81 -0.45 8.20
C GLU A 495 0.51 0.13 8.72
N ILE A 496 1.17 -0.52 9.68
CA ILE A 496 2.49 -0.15 10.21
C ILE A 496 3.57 -0.08 9.12
N PHE A 497 3.52 -0.98 8.13
CA PHE A 497 4.50 -1.05 7.06
C PHE A 497 4.15 -0.11 5.90
N LYS A 498 2.89 0.32 5.81
CA LYS A 498 2.31 1.00 4.63
C LYS A 498 3.10 2.22 4.17
N LEU A 499 3.55 3.09 5.07
CA LEU A 499 4.13 4.38 4.68
C LEU A 499 5.55 4.26 4.08
N ARG A 500 6.38 3.35 4.63
CA ARG A 500 7.82 3.21 4.30
C ARG A 500 8.14 2.03 3.38
N SER A 501 7.18 1.14 3.14
CA SER A 501 7.30 0.07 2.14
C SER A 501 7.49 0.64 0.73
N LEU A 502 8.36 0.00 -0.06
CA LEU A 502 8.51 0.24 -1.51
C LEU A 502 7.81 -0.90 -2.27
N GLU A 503 6.53 -0.71 -2.60
CA GLU A 503 5.66 -1.74 -3.16
C GLU A 503 6.11 -2.21 -4.55
N PHE A 504 6.71 -1.32 -5.34
CA PHE A 504 7.15 -1.64 -6.70
C PHE A 504 8.50 -2.38 -6.72
N PHE A 505 9.19 -2.58 -5.60
CA PHE A 505 10.50 -3.23 -5.55
C PHE A 505 10.36 -4.75 -5.77
N ILE A 506 11.12 -5.29 -6.73
CA ILE A 506 11.13 -6.73 -7.05
C ILE A 506 12.48 -7.42 -6.81
N GLY A 507 13.53 -6.66 -6.48
CA GLY A 507 14.79 -7.24 -6.00
C GLY A 507 15.99 -6.30 -5.98
N ARG A 508 16.99 -6.65 -5.16
CA ARG A 508 18.29 -5.97 -5.02
C ARG A 508 19.42 -6.92 -5.37
N VAL A 509 20.32 -6.49 -6.25
CA VAL A 509 21.42 -7.31 -6.78
C VAL A 509 22.78 -6.65 -6.51
N PRO A 510 23.68 -7.28 -5.71
CA PRO A 510 25.05 -6.81 -5.49
C PRO A 510 25.80 -6.53 -6.80
N HIS A 511 26.60 -5.46 -6.84
CA HIS A 511 27.35 -5.01 -8.03
C HIS A 511 26.51 -4.71 -9.29
N VAL A 512 25.18 -4.59 -9.15
CA VAL A 512 24.24 -4.26 -10.23
C VAL A 512 23.36 -3.10 -9.79
N GLY A 513 22.36 -3.33 -8.94
CA GLY A 513 21.41 -2.29 -8.53
C GLY A 513 20.07 -2.86 -8.06
N ASP A 514 19.04 -2.02 -8.10
CA ASP A 514 17.69 -2.38 -7.67
C ASP A 514 16.74 -2.49 -8.88
N PHE A 515 15.77 -3.39 -8.81
CA PHE A 515 14.78 -3.62 -9.86
C PHE A 515 13.36 -3.29 -9.37
N TYR A 516 12.57 -2.64 -10.23
CA TYR A 516 11.24 -2.16 -9.92
C TYR A 516 10.21 -2.53 -11.01
N LEU A 517 9.00 -2.88 -10.58
CA LEU A 517 7.83 -3.15 -11.41
C LEU A 517 6.64 -2.31 -10.92
N PRO A 518 6.33 -1.16 -11.55
CA PRO A 518 5.25 -0.28 -11.11
C PRO A 518 3.89 -0.85 -11.52
N ARG A 519 3.16 -1.41 -10.55
CA ARG A 519 1.74 -1.80 -10.66
C ARG A 519 0.98 -1.15 -9.51
N LEU A 520 -0.19 -0.59 -9.79
CA LEU A 520 -1.09 -0.10 -8.73
C LEU A 520 -1.98 -1.23 -8.20
N HIS A 521 -2.87 -0.89 -7.26
CA HIS A 521 -3.83 -1.79 -6.60
C HIS A 521 -3.26 -2.63 -5.43
N THR A 522 -2.43 -2.02 -4.57
CA THR A 522 -1.88 -2.67 -3.36
C THR A 522 -2.79 -2.58 -2.13
N TYR A 523 -3.48 -1.45 -1.90
CA TYR A 523 -4.22 -1.19 -0.63
C TYR A 523 -5.73 -0.98 -0.82
N GLN A 524 -6.20 -1.05 -2.06
CA GLN A 524 -7.58 -0.81 -2.47
C GLN A 524 -8.50 -1.92 -1.94
N LYS A 525 -9.49 -1.55 -1.10
CA LYS A 525 -10.43 -2.52 -0.50
C LYS A 525 -11.66 -2.69 -1.42
N GLY A 526 -11.60 -3.71 -2.27
CA GLY A 526 -12.67 -4.09 -3.21
C GLY A 526 -14.01 -4.35 -2.50
N LYS A 527 -15.10 -3.80 -3.05
CA LYS A 527 -16.44 -3.81 -2.42
C LYS A 527 -17.28 -5.06 -2.74
N ARG A 528 -16.86 -5.92 -3.69
CA ARG A 528 -17.69 -7.00 -4.26
C ARG A 528 -16.91 -8.24 -4.72
N SER A 529 -15.77 -8.06 -5.38
CA SER A 529 -14.87 -9.12 -5.85
C SER A 529 -13.46 -8.88 -5.31
N LEU A 530 -12.71 -9.97 -5.11
CA LEU A 530 -11.28 -9.91 -4.81
C LEU A 530 -10.54 -9.93 -6.16
N ILE A 531 -9.97 -8.78 -6.55
CA ILE A 531 -9.14 -8.69 -7.75
C ILE A 531 -7.85 -9.48 -7.49
N PRO A 532 -7.45 -10.45 -8.34
CA PRO A 532 -6.20 -11.16 -8.20
C PRO A 532 -5.01 -10.19 -8.19
N THR A 533 -4.16 -10.28 -7.17
CA THR A 533 -3.06 -9.34 -6.94
C THR A 533 -1.83 -10.07 -6.45
N THR A 534 -0.65 -9.59 -6.86
CA THR A 534 0.64 -10.04 -6.33
C THR A 534 0.96 -9.42 -4.96
N TYR A 535 0.18 -8.43 -4.53
CA TYR A 535 0.38 -7.71 -3.28
C TYR A 535 -0.22 -8.41 -2.05
N THR A 536 0.24 -9.64 -1.79
CA THR A 536 -0.19 -10.47 -0.65
C THR A 536 0.99 -11.24 -0.03
N ASP A 537 0.71 -12.13 0.90
CA ASP A 537 1.67 -13.11 1.46
C ASP A 537 2.26 -14.05 0.38
N PRO A 538 3.44 -14.65 0.59
CA PRO A 538 4.08 -15.48 -0.43
C PRO A 538 3.29 -16.74 -0.84
N LYS A 539 2.52 -17.35 0.08
CA LYS A 539 1.75 -18.58 -0.21
C LYS A 539 0.58 -18.28 -1.15
N ALA A 540 -0.23 -17.25 -0.84
CA ALA A 540 -1.31 -16.80 -1.71
C ALA A 540 -0.79 -16.17 -3.01
N MET A 541 0.38 -15.51 -3.00
CA MET A 541 1.01 -14.98 -4.22
C MET A 541 1.39 -16.13 -5.17
N ASN A 542 2.15 -17.13 -4.70
CA ASN A 542 2.49 -18.31 -5.50
C ASN A 542 1.23 -19.01 -6.04
N LYS A 543 0.25 -19.29 -5.17
CA LYS A 543 -1.03 -19.90 -5.56
C LYS A 543 -1.78 -19.09 -6.63
N THR A 544 -1.74 -17.76 -6.55
CA THR A 544 -2.32 -16.88 -7.57
C THR A 544 -1.57 -17.01 -8.90
N LEU A 545 -0.23 -16.98 -8.89
CA LEU A 545 0.56 -17.13 -10.11
C LEU A 545 0.37 -18.52 -10.78
N GLU A 546 0.31 -19.58 -9.98
CA GLU A 546 0.03 -20.94 -10.46
C GLU A 546 -1.33 -21.08 -11.15
N VAL A 547 -2.39 -20.50 -10.57
CA VAL A 547 -3.76 -20.52 -11.12
C VAL A 547 -3.81 -19.88 -12.51
N PHE A 548 -2.96 -18.87 -12.76
CA PHE A 548 -2.83 -18.23 -14.07
C PHE A 548 -1.94 -19.04 -15.02
N ALA A 549 -0.83 -19.61 -14.53
CA ALA A 549 0.01 -20.53 -15.32
C ALA A 549 -0.77 -21.78 -15.80
N LYS A 550 -1.69 -22.29 -14.98
CA LYS A 550 -2.63 -23.38 -15.31
C LYS A 550 -3.81 -22.93 -16.19
N LYS A 551 -3.91 -21.63 -16.50
CA LYS A 551 -5.00 -21.00 -17.28
C LYS A 551 -6.40 -21.22 -16.68
N GLU A 552 -6.51 -21.31 -15.35
CA GLU A 552 -7.78 -21.35 -14.62
C GLU A 552 -8.43 -19.96 -14.47
N VAL A 553 -7.70 -18.89 -14.82
CA VAL A 553 -8.17 -17.50 -14.88
C VAL A 553 -7.80 -16.89 -16.23
N ASP A 554 -8.80 -16.74 -17.10
CA ASP A 554 -8.66 -16.00 -18.37
C ASP A 554 -8.96 -14.51 -18.20
N ALA A 555 -8.61 -13.69 -19.21
CA ALA A 555 -9.03 -12.29 -19.31
C ALA A 555 -10.54 -12.06 -19.11
N PHE A 556 -11.42 -12.98 -19.53
CA PHE A 556 -12.86 -12.84 -19.29
C PHE A 556 -13.22 -12.93 -17.79
N LYS A 557 -12.53 -13.78 -17.02
CA LYS A 557 -12.75 -13.94 -15.57
C LYS A 557 -12.20 -12.73 -14.81
N LEU A 558 -11.04 -12.22 -15.21
CA LEU A 558 -10.56 -10.90 -14.76
C LEU A 558 -11.58 -9.79 -15.04
N PHE A 559 -12.20 -9.78 -16.23
CA PHE A 559 -13.20 -8.78 -16.59
C PHE A 559 -14.47 -8.86 -15.72
N THR A 560 -14.95 -10.07 -15.38
CA THR A 560 -16.05 -10.24 -14.42
C THR A 560 -15.72 -9.77 -13.01
N ASP A 561 -14.46 -9.96 -12.57
CA ASP A 561 -14.01 -9.65 -11.21
C ASP A 561 -13.48 -8.22 -11.02
N ASN A 562 -13.72 -7.33 -12.00
CA ASN A 562 -13.27 -5.93 -12.02
C ASN A 562 -11.73 -5.75 -12.10
N GLY A 563 -11.02 -6.71 -12.70
CA GLY A 563 -9.56 -6.69 -12.87
C GLY A 563 -9.01 -5.42 -13.51
N LYS A 564 -9.81 -4.75 -14.36
CA LYS A 564 -9.52 -3.41 -14.93
C LYS A 564 -9.19 -2.31 -13.91
N ASN A 565 -9.49 -2.50 -12.63
CA ASN A 565 -9.14 -1.55 -11.57
C ASN A 565 -7.67 -1.70 -11.11
N MET A 566 -6.97 -2.75 -11.54
CA MET A 566 -5.51 -2.87 -11.48
C MET A 566 -4.90 -2.30 -12.78
N SER A 567 -3.62 -1.92 -12.77
CA SER A 567 -2.98 -1.43 -14.00
C SER A 567 -2.73 -2.58 -14.98
N ASN A 568 -3.32 -2.52 -16.17
CA ASN A 568 -3.20 -3.60 -17.17
C ASN A 568 -1.81 -3.63 -17.82
N ARG A 569 -1.27 -2.45 -18.16
CA ARG A 569 0.09 -2.29 -18.72
C ARG A 569 1.14 -2.17 -17.61
N PHE A 570 2.39 -2.53 -17.91
CA PHE A 570 3.50 -2.53 -16.95
C PHE A 570 4.85 -2.21 -17.60
N LYS A 571 5.83 -1.78 -16.81
CA LYS A 571 7.25 -1.75 -17.22
C LYS A 571 8.11 -2.39 -16.13
N VAL A 572 9.24 -3.00 -16.50
CA VAL A 572 10.32 -3.29 -15.55
C VAL A 572 11.41 -2.23 -15.70
N PHE A 573 11.83 -1.68 -14.56
CA PHE A 573 12.92 -0.72 -14.45
C PHE A 573 14.11 -1.32 -13.72
N TYR A 574 15.30 -1.02 -14.22
CA TYR A 574 16.57 -1.16 -13.52
C TYR A 574 17.00 0.22 -13.01
N HIS A 575 17.38 0.30 -11.74
CA HIS A 575 17.88 1.51 -11.09
C HIS A 575 19.33 1.32 -10.64
N ASP A 576 20.24 2.14 -11.19
CA ASP A 576 21.65 2.22 -10.81
C ASP A 576 21.83 2.95 -9.46
N SER A 577 21.27 2.30 -8.44
CA SER A 577 21.37 2.67 -7.03
C SER A 577 22.83 2.75 -6.55
N PRO A 578 23.77 1.87 -6.95
CA PRO A 578 25.17 2.00 -6.55
C PRO A 578 25.83 3.28 -7.05
N SER A 579 25.64 3.65 -8.32
CA SER A 579 26.15 4.94 -8.83
C SER A 579 25.49 6.12 -8.13
N MET A 580 24.16 6.12 -7.99
CA MET A 580 23.42 7.19 -7.33
C MET A 580 23.85 7.39 -5.86
N ILE A 581 23.96 6.31 -5.08
CA ILE A 581 24.34 6.36 -3.66
C ILE A 581 25.78 6.88 -3.51
N ARG A 582 26.70 6.44 -4.38
CA ARG A 582 28.09 6.91 -4.41
C ARG A 582 28.19 8.38 -4.82
N ASP A 583 27.47 8.81 -5.86
CA ASP A 583 27.45 10.21 -6.29
C ASP A 583 26.91 11.13 -5.18
N VAL A 584 25.82 10.75 -4.52
CA VAL A 584 25.24 11.50 -3.39
C VAL A 584 26.18 11.50 -2.18
N ALA A 585 26.83 10.37 -1.86
CA ALA A 585 27.81 10.30 -0.77
C ALA A 585 29.05 11.18 -1.02
N ASN A 586 29.48 11.29 -2.29
CA ASN A 586 30.58 12.13 -2.74
C ASN A 586 30.16 13.58 -3.06
N GLN A 587 28.90 13.96 -2.77
CA GLN A 587 28.33 15.30 -3.03
C GLN A 587 28.41 15.77 -4.49
N VAL A 588 28.48 14.84 -5.45
CA VAL A 588 28.50 15.12 -6.88
C VAL A 588 27.11 15.58 -7.33
N ASP A 589 27.02 16.56 -8.22
CA ASP A 589 25.72 16.95 -8.76
C ASP A 589 25.06 15.80 -9.54
N THR A 590 23.77 15.63 -9.29
CA THR A 590 22.91 14.57 -9.82
C THR A 590 21.74 15.13 -10.66
N THR A 591 21.62 16.45 -10.81
CA THR A 591 20.56 17.11 -11.61
C THR A 591 20.42 16.51 -13.01
N ASN A 592 21.53 16.52 -13.75
CA ASN A 592 21.63 16.12 -15.15
C ASN A 592 22.02 14.63 -15.32
N LYS A 593 22.06 13.85 -14.25
CA LYS A 593 22.35 12.41 -14.29
C LYS A 593 21.06 11.59 -14.34
N THR A 594 21.12 10.49 -15.08
CA THR A 594 20.06 9.46 -15.14
C THR A 594 20.58 8.16 -14.56
N TYR A 595 19.82 7.60 -13.63
CA TYR A 595 20.08 6.30 -12.99
C TYR A 595 18.96 5.28 -13.27
N TRP A 596 17.91 5.68 -14.00
CA TRP A 596 16.72 4.88 -14.27
C TRP A 596 16.69 4.43 -15.72
N TYR A 597 16.54 3.13 -15.91
CA TYR A 597 16.52 2.49 -17.23
C TYR A 597 15.29 1.59 -17.34
N GLU A 598 14.50 1.77 -18.39
CA GLU A 598 13.51 0.79 -18.83
C GLU A 598 14.24 -0.46 -19.31
N VAL A 599 13.68 -1.64 -19.00
CA VAL A 599 14.23 -2.95 -19.35
C VAL A 599 13.25 -3.75 -20.21
N CYS A 600 11.96 -3.63 -19.94
CA CYS A 600 10.87 -4.11 -20.78
C CYS A 600 9.58 -3.31 -20.52
N ASN A 601 8.63 -3.40 -21.45
CA ASN A 601 7.38 -2.61 -21.43
C ASN A 601 6.12 -3.39 -21.85
N ASN A 602 6.26 -4.69 -22.14
CA ASN A 602 5.19 -5.64 -22.41
C ASN A 602 5.66 -7.09 -22.21
N CYS A 603 4.78 -8.10 -22.31
CA CYS A 603 5.20 -9.50 -22.13
C CYS A 603 6.19 -10.00 -23.21
N ALA A 604 6.19 -9.43 -24.42
CA ALA A 604 7.17 -9.78 -25.45
C ALA A 604 8.59 -9.39 -25.01
N THR A 605 8.81 -8.10 -24.71
CA THR A 605 10.10 -7.58 -24.25
C THR A 605 10.52 -8.11 -22.87
N LEU A 606 9.57 -8.60 -22.06
CA LEU A 606 9.88 -9.33 -20.82
C LEU A 606 10.49 -10.71 -21.10
N ARG A 607 10.04 -11.45 -22.13
CA ARG A 607 10.68 -12.72 -22.53
C ARG A 607 12.11 -12.49 -23.07
N ASP A 608 12.33 -11.40 -23.81
CA ASP A 608 13.69 -10.98 -24.20
C ASP A 608 14.57 -10.75 -22.97
N PHE A 609 14.04 -10.08 -21.93
CA PHE A 609 14.79 -9.79 -20.71
C PHE A 609 15.07 -11.06 -19.88
N ILE A 610 14.12 -11.99 -19.77
CA ILE A 610 14.35 -13.30 -19.14
C ILE A 610 15.47 -14.04 -19.87
N THR A 611 15.46 -14.03 -21.21
CA THR A 611 16.52 -14.60 -22.05
C THR A 611 17.88 -13.89 -21.83
N LEU A 612 17.87 -12.57 -21.64
CA LEU A 612 19.08 -11.81 -21.26
C LEU A 612 19.60 -12.22 -19.88
N LEU A 613 18.73 -12.47 -18.90
CA LEU A 613 19.10 -12.93 -17.57
C LEU A 613 19.75 -14.31 -17.61
N ASP A 614 19.26 -15.25 -18.42
CA ASP A 614 19.90 -16.56 -18.59
C ASP A 614 21.35 -16.44 -19.07
N TYR A 615 21.63 -15.56 -20.03
CA TYR A 615 23.02 -15.25 -20.40
C TYR A 615 23.84 -14.72 -19.21
N LYS A 616 23.29 -13.89 -18.32
CA LYS A 616 24.00 -13.37 -17.12
C LYS A 616 24.24 -14.41 -16.03
N LEU A 617 23.34 -15.38 -15.90
CA LEU A 617 23.42 -16.47 -14.94
C LEU A 617 24.38 -17.58 -15.39
N SER A 618 24.51 -17.79 -16.71
CA SER A 618 25.44 -18.76 -17.28
C SER A 618 26.88 -18.55 -16.78
N ILE A 619 27.62 -19.66 -16.64
CA ILE A 619 29.03 -19.66 -16.24
C ILE A 619 29.83 -20.11 -17.45
N LEU A 620 30.57 -19.20 -18.08
CA LEU A 620 31.54 -19.60 -19.11
C LEU A 620 32.60 -20.51 -18.47
N GLU A 621 32.70 -21.72 -18.99
CA GLU A 621 33.69 -22.71 -18.56
C GLU A 621 35.05 -22.43 -19.21
N THR A 622 35.05 -22.01 -20.48
CA THR A 622 36.22 -21.73 -21.32
C THR A 622 36.86 -20.36 -21.02
N PRO A 623 38.14 -20.31 -20.59
CA PRO A 623 38.89 -19.07 -20.47
C PRO A 623 39.56 -18.70 -21.82
N GLY A 624 38.80 -18.24 -22.81
CA GLY A 624 39.38 -17.89 -24.11
C GLY A 624 38.49 -17.10 -25.07
N ASN A 625 38.89 -15.85 -25.36
CA ASN A 625 38.77 -15.14 -26.64
C ASN A 625 37.49 -15.29 -27.50
N GLU A 626 36.30 -15.33 -26.92
CA GLU A 626 35.14 -14.81 -27.67
C GLU A 626 35.28 -13.29 -27.85
N PRO A 627 35.17 -12.75 -29.08
CA PRO A 627 35.36 -11.33 -29.33
C PRO A 627 34.29 -10.50 -28.61
N ALA A 628 34.71 -9.40 -27.99
CA ALA A 628 33.83 -8.53 -27.20
C ALA A 628 32.55 -8.19 -27.98
N ASN A 629 31.40 -8.56 -27.41
CA ASN A 629 30.12 -8.70 -28.13
C ASN A 629 29.73 -7.42 -28.89
N LYS A 630 29.90 -7.44 -30.22
CA LYS A 630 29.50 -6.35 -31.13
C LYS A 630 28.01 -6.41 -31.53
N GLY A 631 27.29 -7.44 -31.08
CA GLY A 631 25.85 -7.56 -31.30
C GLY A 631 25.04 -6.47 -30.56
N THR A 632 23.80 -6.28 -30.99
CA THR A 632 22.85 -5.33 -30.39
C THR A 632 22.49 -5.69 -28.93
N MET A 633 22.54 -6.97 -28.58
CA MET A 633 22.36 -7.47 -27.21
C MET A 633 23.66 -8.09 -26.67
N ASN A 634 24.06 -7.66 -25.48
CA ASN A 634 25.21 -8.21 -24.77
C ASN A 634 24.87 -9.61 -24.22
N LYS A 635 25.35 -10.67 -24.88
CA LYS A 635 25.17 -12.06 -24.44
C LYS A 635 26.22 -12.56 -23.45
N ASN A 636 27.15 -11.72 -23.00
CA ASN A 636 28.23 -12.15 -22.11
C ASN A 636 27.70 -12.37 -20.67
N PRO A 637 28.18 -13.39 -19.95
CA PRO A 637 27.79 -13.64 -18.56
C PRO A 637 28.34 -12.59 -17.58
N LEU A 638 27.90 -12.67 -16.33
CA LEU A 638 28.58 -11.97 -15.25
C LEU A 638 30.00 -12.52 -15.03
N PRO A 639 30.98 -11.68 -14.62
CA PRO A 639 32.37 -12.12 -14.43
C PRO A 639 32.47 -13.27 -13.42
N LYS A 640 33.35 -14.24 -13.68
CA LYS A 640 33.49 -15.50 -12.89
C LYS A 640 34.01 -15.29 -11.45
N GLU A 641 34.39 -14.06 -11.09
CA GLU A 641 34.83 -13.70 -9.73
C GLU A 641 33.78 -14.00 -8.67
N SER A 642 34.23 -14.49 -7.50
CA SER A 642 33.37 -14.91 -6.38
C SER A 642 32.43 -13.80 -5.86
N LYS A 643 32.84 -12.52 -5.95
CA LYS A 643 32.01 -11.36 -5.57
C LYS A 643 30.70 -11.26 -6.35
N PHE A 644 30.59 -11.87 -7.53
CA PHE A 644 29.37 -11.93 -8.32
C PHE A 644 28.50 -13.17 -8.05
N ASN A 645 28.89 -14.08 -7.14
CA ASN A 645 28.07 -15.26 -6.84
C ASN A 645 26.75 -14.87 -6.16
N ALA A 646 26.79 -13.96 -5.18
CA ALA A 646 25.58 -13.36 -4.61
C ALA A 646 24.76 -12.57 -5.66
N SER A 647 25.42 -11.97 -6.66
CA SER A 647 24.71 -11.34 -7.79
C SER A 647 23.97 -12.36 -8.64
N ARG A 648 24.55 -13.53 -8.92
CA ARG A 648 23.89 -14.63 -9.66
C ARG A 648 22.69 -15.17 -8.89
N GLU A 649 22.86 -15.46 -7.60
CA GLU A 649 21.79 -15.96 -6.73
C GLU A 649 20.57 -15.02 -6.74
N LYS A 650 20.79 -13.71 -6.54
CA LYS A 650 19.71 -12.71 -6.54
C LYS A 650 19.11 -12.48 -7.94
N LEU A 651 19.89 -12.60 -9.01
CA LEU A 651 19.37 -12.55 -10.38
C LEU A 651 18.56 -13.80 -10.75
N SER A 652 18.89 -14.97 -10.20
CA SER A 652 18.04 -16.17 -10.35
C SER A 652 16.70 -15.90 -9.68
N ALA A 653 16.68 -15.50 -8.40
CA ALA A 653 15.43 -15.19 -7.70
C ALA A 653 14.55 -14.15 -8.43
N ILE A 654 15.15 -13.14 -9.06
CA ILE A 654 14.44 -12.17 -9.91
C ILE A 654 13.94 -12.82 -11.21
N LYS A 655 14.76 -13.61 -11.91
CA LYS A 655 14.36 -14.35 -13.12
C LYS A 655 13.19 -15.29 -12.80
N ASP A 656 13.32 -16.10 -11.75
CA ASP A 656 12.36 -17.11 -11.35
C ASP A 656 11.01 -16.48 -10.96
N TYR A 657 11.03 -15.34 -10.26
CA TYR A 657 9.84 -14.53 -10.01
C TYR A 657 9.23 -13.97 -11.30
N LEU A 658 10.03 -13.39 -12.22
CA LEU A 658 9.54 -12.87 -13.49
C LEU A 658 8.97 -13.97 -14.41
N CYS A 659 9.54 -15.18 -14.38
CA CYS A 659 9.00 -16.36 -15.07
C CYS A 659 7.65 -16.79 -14.48
N LYS A 660 7.54 -16.92 -13.14
CA LYS A 660 6.26 -17.20 -12.46
C LYS A 660 5.20 -16.11 -12.75
N LEU A 661 5.64 -14.86 -12.90
CA LEU A 661 4.77 -13.71 -13.12
C LEU A 661 4.31 -13.52 -14.58
N LEU A 662 5.03 -14.10 -15.55
CA LEU A 662 4.77 -13.91 -16.98
C LEU A 662 3.31 -14.26 -17.38
N PRO A 663 2.71 -15.42 -17.04
CA PRO A 663 1.34 -15.75 -17.43
C PRO A 663 0.29 -14.83 -16.79
N PHE A 664 0.57 -14.34 -15.58
CA PHE A 664 -0.27 -13.35 -14.92
C PHE A 664 -0.29 -12.05 -15.72
N LEU A 665 0.87 -11.53 -16.14
CA LEU A 665 0.95 -10.32 -16.96
C LEU A 665 0.31 -10.50 -18.35
N GLU A 666 0.49 -11.65 -18.99
CA GLU A 666 -0.11 -11.96 -20.30
C GLU A 666 -1.64 -11.82 -20.27
N THR A 667 -2.31 -12.35 -19.24
CA THR A 667 -3.78 -12.22 -19.12
C THR A 667 -4.27 -10.79 -18.83
N PHE A 668 -3.42 -9.91 -18.27
CA PHE A 668 -3.74 -8.50 -18.07
C PHE A 668 -3.53 -7.67 -19.35
N GLU A 669 -2.58 -8.06 -20.21
CA GLU A 669 -2.45 -7.51 -21.56
C GLU A 669 -3.62 -7.98 -22.45
N GLU A 670 -3.99 -9.26 -22.40
CA GLU A 670 -5.18 -9.80 -23.09
C GLU A 670 -6.48 -9.10 -22.61
N LEU A 671 -6.62 -8.84 -21.31
CA LEU A 671 -7.73 -8.08 -20.73
C LEU A 671 -7.82 -6.66 -21.29
N TYR A 672 -6.67 -6.02 -21.56
CA TYR A 672 -6.62 -4.71 -22.20
C TYR A 672 -7.12 -4.84 -23.65
N GLU A 673 -6.42 -5.62 -24.47
CA GLU A 673 -6.69 -5.76 -25.91
C GLU A 673 -8.13 -6.18 -26.23
N LYS A 674 -8.70 -7.12 -25.47
CA LYS A 674 -10.04 -7.68 -25.75
C LYS A 674 -11.19 -6.96 -25.07
N TYR A 675 -10.94 -6.14 -24.04
CA TYR A 675 -12.02 -5.58 -23.22
C TYR A 675 -11.93 -4.08 -22.91
N ASP A 676 -10.90 -3.31 -23.27
CA ASP A 676 -10.71 -1.92 -22.78
C ASP A 676 -11.95 -1.01 -22.92
N ASP A 677 -12.62 -1.06 -24.08
CA ASP A 677 -13.84 -0.28 -24.35
C ASP A 677 -15.11 -0.76 -23.61
N MET A 678 -15.13 -1.98 -23.07
CA MET A 678 -16.33 -2.55 -22.44
C MET A 678 -16.45 -2.20 -20.94
N VAL A 679 -17.60 -1.65 -20.54
CA VAL A 679 -17.98 -1.54 -19.13
C VAL A 679 -18.59 -2.85 -18.62
N ALA A 680 -18.10 -3.35 -17.49
CA ALA A 680 -18.61 -4.55 -16.83
C ALA A 680 -20.01 -4.30 -16.26
N SER A 681 -21.04 -4.82 -16.93
CA SER A 681 -22.45 -4.71 -16.52
C SER A 681 -23.14 -6.06 -16.61
N VAL A 682 -24.22 -6.26 -15.84
CA VAL A 682 -24.97 -7.53 -15.85
C VAL A 682 -25.51 -7.88 -17.26
N ARG A 683 -25.68 -6.89 -18.15
CA ARG A 683 -26.10 -7.12 -19.55
C ARG A 683 -24.91 -7.44 -20.48
N THR A 684 -23.77 -6.76 -20.33
CA THR A 684 -22.57 -7.01 -21.15
C THR A 684 -21.92 -8.34 -20.78
N LEU A 685 -21.71 -8.63 -19.49
CA LEU A 685 -21.14 -9.90 -19.02
C LEU A 685 -21.94 -11.13 -19.51
N ARG A 686 -23.29 -11.04 -19.51
CA ARG A 686 -24.18 -12.08 -20.05
C ARG A 686 -24.12 -12.24 -21.58
N ARG A 687 -23.70 -11.21 -22.32
CA ARG A 687 -23.47 -11.29 -23.78
C ARG A 687 -22.10 -11.91 -24.05
N SER A 688 -21.03 -11.37 -23.47
CA SER A 688 -19.66 -11.86 -23.65
C SER A 688 -19.50 -13.35 -23.28
N HIS A 689 -20.18 -13.82 -22.23
CA HIS A 689 -20.21 -15.25 -21.88
C HIS A 689 -20.84 -16.13 -22.98
N ARG A 690 -21.82 -15.62 -23.74
CA ARG A 690 -22.43 -16.36 -24.85
C ARG A 690 -21.54 -16.38 -26.07
N THR A 691 -20.92 -15.25 -26.41
CA THR A 691 -19.91 -15.18 -27.49
C THR A 691 -18.77 -16.15 -27.23
N ARG A 692 -18.26 -16.23 -25.98
CA ARG A 692 -17.23 -17.21 -25.59
C ARG A 692 -17.67 -18.68 -25.72
N ALA A 693 -18.96 -18.98 -25.65
CA ALA A 693 -19.46 -20.34 -25.86
C ALA A 693 -19.33 -20.73 -27.35
N HIS A 694 -19.80 -19.88 -28.27
CA HIS A 694 -19.67 -20.12 -29.71
C HIS A 694 -18.21 -20.28 -30.17
N SER A 695 -17.31 -19.40 -29.72
CA SER A 695 -15.88 -19.52 -30.05
C SER A 695 -15.17 -20.73 -29.40
N LYS A 696 -15.89 -21.54 -28.62
CA LYS A 696 -15.45 -22.87 -28.14
C LYS A 696 -16.16 -24.03 -28.85
N GLU A 697 -17.25 -23.77 -29.57
CA GLU A 697 -17.96 -24.75 -30.39
C GLU A 697 -17.33 -24.80 -31.79
N GLU A 698 -17.04 -23.65 -32.40
CA GLU A 698 -16.33 -23.53 -33.69
C GLU A 698 -14.90 -24.11 -33.61
N ALA A 699 -14.19 -23.89 -32.50
CA ALA A 699 -12.84 -24.43 -32.28
C ALA A 699 -12.78 -25.95 -32.02
N VAL A 700 -13.89 -26.67 -32.23
CA VAL A 700 -14.02 -28.14 -32.08
C VAL A 700 -14.58 -28.80 -33.35
N SER A 701 -15.10 -28.04 -34.33
CA SER A 701 -15.63 -28.59 -35.58
C SER A 701 -14.58 -28.91 -36.66
N ASP A 702 -13.39 -28.30 -36.57
CA ASP A 702 -12.42 -28.31 -37.67
C ASP A 702 -11.36 -29.43 -37.57
N ASP A 703 -11.40 -30.27 -36.52
CA ASP A 703 -10.37 -31.30 -36.21
C ASP A 703 -10.82 -32.74 -36.55
N GLU A 704 -12.01 -32.94 -37.15
CA GLU A 704 -12.53 -34.24 -37.61
C GLU A 704 -12.94 -34.23 -39.10
N LEU A 705 -12.00 -33.97 -40.04
CA LEU A 705 -12.23 -34.31 -41.47
C LEU A 705 -10.94 -34.36 -42.34
N SER A 706 -9.98 -35.24 -42.03
CA SER A 706 -8.85 -35.49 -42.93
C SER A 706 -8.22 -36.89 -42.82
N GLU A 707 -8.81 -37.91 -43.44
CA GLU A 707 -8.10 -39.15 -43.77
C GLU A 707 -8.64 -39.86 -45.03
N GLY A 708 -7.76 -40.13 -46.01
CA GLY A 708 -7.84 -41.29 -46.90
C GLY A 708 -8.72 -41.26 -48.17
N ALA A 709 -8.22 -40.66 -49.27
CA ALA A 709 -8.50 -41.13 -50.65
C ALA A 709 -7.31 -40.82 -51.58
N ALA A 710 -7.10 -41.65 -52.61
CA ALA A 710 -5.91 -41.63 -53.48
C ALA A 710 -6.17 -40.91 -54.83
N PRO A 711 -5.12 -40.42 -55.54
CA PRO A 711 -5.28 -39.68 -56.79
C PRO A 711 -5.52 -40.60 -58.01
N VAL A 712 -6.22 -40.07 -59.00
CA VAL A 712 -6.29 -40.60 -60.38
C VAL A 712 -6.10 -39.42 -61.34
N ASP A 713 -5.42 -39.69 -62.45
CA ASP A 713 -4.98 -38.75 -63.49
C ASP A 713 -5.72 -39.07 -64.80
N ASP A 714 -6.30 -38.06 -65.47
CA ASP A 714 -6.59 -38.13 -66.91
C ASP A 714 -6.84 -36.73 -67.55
N SER A 715 -5.83 -36.26 -68.29
CA SER A 715 -5.91 -35.79 -69.70
C SER A 715 -6.89 -34.70 -70.21
N GLN A 716 -6.26 -33.71 -70.88
CA GLN A 716 -6.70 -32.91 -72.05
C GLN A 716 -7.61 -31.66 -71.92
N GLU A 717 -7.07 -30.53 -72.42
CA GLU A 717 -7.51 -29.68 -73.57
C GLU A 717 -9.04 -29.53 -73.83
N ASP A 718 -9.59 -28.36 -74.18
CA ASP A 718 -9.06 -27.31 -75.08
C ASP A 718 -9.87 -25.97 -75.05
N LYS A 719 -9.28 -24.87 -75.54
CA LYS A 719 -9.82 -23.60 -76.13
C LYS A 719 -11.07 -22.83 -75.58
N ASP A 720 -10.80 -21.55 -75.26
CA ASP A 720 -11.32 -20.29 -75.85
C ASP A 720 -12.82 -19.94 -76.10
N ALA A 721 -13.11 -18.64 -75.88
CA ALA A 721 -14.04 -17.73 -76.60
C ALA A 721 -15.55 -17.57 -76.20
N GLU A 722 -15.83 -16.35 -75.70
CA GLU A 722 -16.88 -15.37 -76.13
C GLU A 722 -18.41 -15.62 -76.07
N ASP A 723 -19.07 -14.60 -75.49
CA ASP A 723 -20.32 -13.92 -75.90
C ASP A 723 -21.73 -14.50 -75.57
N SER A 724 -22.68 -13.56 -75.44
CA SER A 724 -24.12 -13.66 -75.14
C SER A 724 -24.52 -14.15 -73.73
N GLY A 725 -25.58 -13.63 -73.10
CA GLY A 725 -26.50 -12.55 -73.52
C GLY A 725 -27.31 -11.98 -72.34
N LEU A 726 -28.06 -10.90 -72.64
CA LEU A 726 -28.94 -10.16 -71.71
C LEU A 726 -30.22 -10.99 -71.39
N ASP A 727 -31.09 -10.66 -70.42
CA ASP A 727 -31.89 -9.43 -70.26
C ASP A 727 -32.43 -9.22 -68.81
N TYR A 728 -32.77 -7.94 -68.53
CA TYR A 728 -33.77 -7.30 -67.63
C TYR A 728 -34.63 -8.17 -66.67
N ASP A 729 -35.08 -7.68 -65.50
CA ASP A 729 -35.90 -6.47 -65.30
C ASP A 729 -35.31 -5.35 -64.40
N GLU A 730 -35.93 -4.18 -64.53
CA GLU A 730 -35.49 -2.84 -64.08
C GLU A 730 -36.42 -2.26 -62.98
N ASP A 731 -36.40 -0.94 -62.76
CA ASP A 731 -37.34 -0.11 -61.98
C ASP A 731 -37.33 -0.18 -60.42
N SER A 732 -37.36 0.96 -59.69
CA SER A 732 -36.92 2.33 -60.06
C SER A 732 -36.46 3.14 -58.83
N GLN A 733 -35.76 4.21 -59.17
CA GLN A 733 -35.10 5.26 -58.39
C GLN A 733 -36.00 6.06 -57.44
N ASP A 734 -35.39 6.76 -56.47
CA ASP A 734 -35.32 8.23 -56.53
C ASP A 734 -34.32 8.80 -55.50
N GLU A 735 -33.29 9.48 -55.99
CA GLU A 735 -32.46 10.42 -55.21
C GLU A 735 -32.89 11.86 -55.55
N ILE A 736 -33.10 12.72 -54.55
CA ILE A 736 -33.08 14.18 -54.74
C ILE A 736 -32.24 14.82 -53.63
N VAL A 737 -31.49 15.85 -54.03
CA VAL A 737 -30.36 16.46 -53.31
C VAL A 737 -30.59 17.98 -53.20
N ASN A 738 -30.07 18.60 -52.12
CA ASN A 738 -29.95 20.05 -51.90
C ASN A 738 -31.31 20.83 -51.76
N GLU A 739 -31.35 22.12 -51.36
CA GLU A 739 -30.29 23.11 -51.12
C GLU A 739 -30.60 24.09 -49.96
N GLU A 740 -29.68 25.01 -49.70
CA GLU A 740 -29.72 26.04 -48.65
C GLU A 740 -30.63 27.25 -49.00
N TYR A 741 -31.00 28.04 -47.99
CA TYR A 741 -31.28 29.49 -48.16
C TYR A 741 -30.93 30.26 -46.89
N ASP A 742 -29.93 31.15 -46.98
CA ASP A 742 -29.67 32.20 -46.01
C ASP A 742 -30.72 33.32 -46.07
N ASN A 743 -30.91 34.03 -44.96
CA ASN A 743 -31.26 35.45 -45.01
C ASN A 743 -30.92 36.19 -43.70
N GLU A 744 -30.16 37.27 -43.79
CA GLU A 744 -29.82 38.14 -42.64
C GLU A 744 -30.85 39.27 -42.47
N SER A 745 -31.12 39.67 -41.22
CA SER A 745 -31.59 41.03 -40.92
C SER A 745 -31.33 41.40 -39.46
N ALA A 746 -31.21 42.69 -39.17
CA ALA A 746 -30.74 43.22 -37.88
C ALA A 746 -31.58 44.42 -37.39
N ASP A 747 -31.26 44.88 -36.17
CA ASP A 747 -31.76 46.07 -35.46
C ASP A 747 -33.25 46.09 -34.99
N GLY A 748 -33.52 46.79 -33.87
CA GLY A 748 -34.88 47.20 -33.45
C GLY A 748 -35.24 46.99 -31.97
N ASP A 749 -35.00 48.02 -31.14
CA ASP A 749 -35.18 48.14 -29.67
C ASP A 749 -36.65 48.14 -29.13
N GLU A 750 -36.81 48.42 -27.82
CA GLU A 750 -38.00 48.89 -27.07
C GLU A 750 -38.99 47.91 -26.36
N THR A 751 -38.65 47.61 -25.09
CA THR A 751 -39.47 47.73 -23.83
C THR A 751 -40.94 47.21 -23.65
N TYR A 752 -41.24 46.72 -22.42
CA TYR A 752 -42.57 46.61 -21.75
C TYR A 752 -43.57 45.50 -22.23
N THR A 753 -44.61 45.03 -21.50
CA THR A 753 -45.10 45.22 -20.10
C THR A 753 -45.48 43.90 -19.36
N GLN A 754 -45.00 43.76 -18.11
CA GLN A 754 -45.71 43.39 -16.85
C GLN A 754 -47.12 42.71 -16.82
N SER A 755 -47.29 41.73 -15.90
CA SER A 755 -48.56 41.07 -15.42
C SER A 755 -49.17 40.01 -16.35
N GLY A 756 -49.87 38.94 -15.90
CA GLY A 756 -50.15 38.41 -14.55
C GLY A 756 -51.14 37.22 -14.56
N TYR A 757 -51.44 36.63 -13.38
CA TYR A 757 -52.35 35.49 -13.13
C TYR A 757 -51.96 34.12 -13.75
N ARG A 758 -52.65 33.01 -13.46
CA ARG A 758 -52.98 32.24 -12.23
C ARG A 758 -53.96 31.12 -12.61
N ALA A 759 -53.91 30.02 -11.84
CA ALA A 759 -54.95 28.97 -11.71
C ALA A 759 -55.07 27.85 -12.77
N SER A 760 -55.34 26.64 -12.26
CA SER A 760 -55.75 25.44 -12.99
C SER A 760 -57.27 25.35 -13.12
N PRO A 761 -57.80 24.40 -13.89
CA PRO A 761 -58.71 23.44 -13.25
C PRO A 761 -58.47 21.96 -13.65
N ASN A 762 -59.29 21.06 -13.10
CA ASN A 762 -59.15 19.60 -13.14
C ASN A 762 -60.56 18.96 -13.19
N THR A 763 -60.83 18.06 -14.13
CA THR A 763 -62.13 17.36 -14.25
C THR A 763 -61.99 15.86 -14.55
N ARG A 764 -63.01 15.08 -14.17
CA ARG A 764 -63.08 13.60 -14.18
C ARG A 764 -64.44 13.14 -14.75
N ARG A 765 -64.56 11.81 -14.99
CA ARG A 765 -65.78 10.98 -15.19
C ARG A 765 -66.18 10.80 -16.69
N THR A 766 -66.86 9.73 -17.13
CA THR A 766 -67.60 8.64 -16.41
C THR A 766 -67.74 7.34 -17.27
N ARG A 767 -67.93 6.15 -16.62
CA ARG A 767 -68.82 4.95 -16.92
C ARG A 767 -69.01 4.42 -18.39
N ALA A 768 -69.43 3.17 -18.68
CA ALA A 768 -70.10 2.09 -17.91
C ALA A 768 -69.77 0.63 -18.42
N LYS A 769 -70.57 -0.36 -17.97
CA LYS A 769 -70.59 -1.84 -18.24
C LYS A 769 -71.72 -2.18 -19.27
N PRO A 770 -71.87 -3.41 -19.87
CA PRO A 770 -72.31 -4.68 -19.21
C PRO A 770 -71.72 -6.02 -19.83
N GLU A 771 -71.69 -7.20 -19.18
CA GLU A 771 -72.60 -8.43 -19.21
C GLU A 771 -72.49 -9.36 -20.45
N ASP A 772 -73.09 -10.57 -20.52
CA ASP A 772 -72.82 -11.85 -19.79
C ASP A 772 -73.40 -13.08 -20.60
N ASN A 773 -73.00 -14.33 -20.28
CA ASN A 773 -73.36 -15.64 -20.94
C ASN A 773 -72.94 -15.81 -22.44
N SER A 774 -72.66 -17.00 -23.01
CA SER A 774 -72.45 -18.42 -22.57
C SER A 774 -71.75 -19.18 -23.75
N ASP A 775 -71.52 -20.51 -23.89
CA ASP A 775 -71.90 -21.74 -23.16
C ASP A 775 -70.85 -22.90 -23.31
N ILE A 776 -71.22 -24.06 -23.88
CA ILE A 776 -70.68 -25.45 -23.78
C ILE A 776 -70.99 -26.20 -25.13
N PRO A 777 -70.58 -27.46 -25.52
CA PRO A 777 -69.82 -28.57 -24.85
C PRO A 777 -68.67 -29.30 -25.64
N LYS A 778 -67.72 -29.93 -24.88
CA LYS A 778 -66.95 -31.19 -25.20
C LYS A 778 -65.91 -31.12 -26.38
N THR A 779 -64.87 -31.97 -26.49
CA THR A 779 -64.58 -33.33 -25.96
C THR A 779 -63.13 -33.55 -25.42
N SER A 780 -63.01 -34.55 -24.52
CA SER A 780 -61.84 -35.43 -24.16
C SER A 780 -60.47 -35.27 -24.86
N ARG A 781 -59.27 -35.42 -24.25
CA ARG A 781 -58.76 -36.14 -23.02
C ARG A 781 -57.56 -35.34 -22.44
N GLY A 782 -56.94 -35.58 -21.27
CA GLY A 782 -57.16 -36.51 -20.14
C GLY A 782 -55.96 -36.54 -19.14
N VAL A 783 -56.12 -37.23 -17.99
CA VAL A 783 -55.09 -37.87 -17.09
C VAL A 783 -53.74 -37.12 -16.87
N THR A 784 -53.63 -36.18 -15.91
CA THR A 784 -52.99 -36.30 -14.55
C THR A 784 -51.50 -36.72 -14.48
N ARG A 785 -50.66 -36.31 -13.51
CA ARG A 785 -50.91 -36.09 -12.05
C ARG A 785 -49.72 -35.36 -11.37
N GLY A 786 -49.96 -34.47 -10.40
CA GLY A 786 -48.89 -33.92 -9.54
C GLY A 786 -49.28 -32.66 -8.75
N ARG A 787 -49.13 -32.65 -7.41
CA ARG A 787 -49.43 -31.49 -6.54
C ARG A 787 -48.23 -31.16 -5.65
N GLY A 788 -47.87 -29.88 -5.56
CA GLY A 788 -46.94 -29.36 -4.54
C GLY A 788 -47.29 -27.93 -4.14
N ARG A 789 -48.00 -27.75 -3.02
CA ARG A 789 -48.35 -26.41 -2.48
C ARG A 789 -47.39 -26.03 -1.35
N GLY A 790 -46.60 -24.97 -1.51
CA GLY A 790 -45.76 -24.39 -0.45
C GLY A 790 -45.86 -22.86 -0.40
N ARG A 791 -46.69 -22.31 0.50
CA ARG A 791 -46.82 -20.85 0.72
C ARG A 791 -45.96 -20.40 1.91
N GLY A 792 -44.71 -19.98 1.66
CA GLY A 792 -43.83 -19.40 2.67
C GLY A 792 -43.87 -17.86 2.70
N ARG A 793 -44.65 -17.24 3.58
CA ARG A 793 -44.64 -15.78 3.79
C ARG A 793 -43.61 -15.36 4.87
N GLY A 794 -42.36 -15.16 4.46
CA GLY A 794 -41.31 -14.60 5.34
C GLY A 794 -41.54 -13.12 5.65
N ARG A 795 -41.94 -12.79 6.89
CA ARG A 795 -41.98 -11.40 7.38
C ARG A 795 -40.57 -10.96 7.79
N GLY A 796 -40.11 -9.82 7.28
CA GLY A 796 -38.76 -9.32 7.54
C GLY A 796 -38.55 -8.65 8.90
N ARG A 797 -37.29 -8.35 9.23
CA ARG A 797 -36.87 -7.46 10.34
C ARG A 797 -35.63 -6.66 9.94
N GLY A 798 -35.84 -5.50 9.32
CA GLY A 798 -34.75 -4.54 9.09
C GLY A 798 -34.24 -3.95 10.41
N ARG A 799 -32.92 -4.01 10.66
CA ARG A 799 -32.28 -3.39 11.83
C ARG A 799 -31.67 -2.03 11.48
N GLY A 800 -32.51 -1.06 11.15
CA GLY A 800 -32.09 0.34 11.12
C GLY A 800 -31.71 0.82 12.51
N ARG A 801 -30.44 1.21 12.72
CA ARG A 801 -29.97 1.85 13.97
C ARG A 801 -29.75 3.34 13.77
N GLY A 802 -30.83 4.06 13.50
CA GLY A 802 -30.84 5.53 13.58
C GLY A 802 -30.85 6.02 15.03
N ARG A 803 -29.75 6.63 15.47
CA ARG A 803 -29.69 7.60 16.58
C ARG A 803 -28.69 8.69 16.19
N GLY A 804 -28.89 9.96 16.51
CA GLY A 804 -30.01 10.55 17.24
C GLY A 804 -29.64 11.93 17.79
N ARG A 805 -29.91 12.98 16.99
CA ARG A 805 -29.79 14.42 17.26
C ARG A 805 -29.28 14.86 18.67
N GLY A 806 -28.08 15.43 18.68
CA GLY A 806 -27.92 16.85 19.01
C GLY A 806 -27.51 17.27 20.43
N ARG A 807 -26.60 18.26 20.48
CA ARG A 807 -26.79 19.54 21.18
C ARG A 807 -25.67 20.51 20.80
N GLY A 808 -26.01 21.57 20.06
CA GLY A 808 -25.10 22.68 19.85
C GLY A 808 -24.96 23.53 21.11
N ARG A 809 -23.75 24.02 21.40
CA ARG A 809 -23.50 25.13 22.32
C ARG A 809 -22.49 26.08 21.71
N GLY A 810 -22.99 27.07 20.97
CA GLY A 810 -22.16 28.20 20.58
C GLY A 810 -21.73 28.99 21.82
N ARG A 811 -20.44 29.35 21.87
CA ARG A 811 -19.93 30.41 22.74
C ARG A 811 -19.03 31.31 21.91
N GLY A 812 -19.62 32.30 21.26
CA GLY A 812 -18.86 33.40 20.70
C GLY A 812 -18.22 34.22 21.82
N ARG A 813 -16.92 34.49 21.69
CA ARG A 813 -16.25 35.62 22.35
C ARG A 813 -15.43 36.33 21.28
N GLY A 814 -15.88 37.51 20.88
CA GLY A 814 -15.12 38.39 20.00
C GLY A 814 -14.32 39.42 20.80
N ARG A 815 -13.48 40.17 20.06
CA ARG A 815 -12.69 41.34 20.51
C ARG A 815 -11.58 41.09 21.53
N ALA A 816 -10.35 41.19 21.04
CA ALA A 816 -9.52 42.35 21.36
C ALA A 816 -8.74 42.78 20.10
N ARG A 817 -8.47 44.08 19.93
CA ARG A 817 -7.54 44.65 18.95
C ARG A 817 -6.47 45.41 19.73
N GLY A 818 -5.21 45.15 19.40
CA GLY A 818 -4.09 46.10 19.51
C GLY A 818 -3.28 45.97 18.20
N LYS A 819 -2.60 46.99 17.67
CA LYS A 819 -2.31 48.33 18.19
C LYS A 819 -1.71 48.31 19.61
N PHE A 820 -0.44 47.95 19.71
CA PHE A 820 0.59 48.86 19.19
C PHE A 820 1.22 48.26 17.93
#